data_AF-A0A0G2EZ49-F1
#
_entry.id   AF-A0A0G2EZ49-F1
#
_cell.length_a   1.000
_cell.length_b   1.000
_cell.length_c   1.000
_cell.angle_alpha   90.00
_cell.angle_beta   90.00
_cell.angle_gamma   90.00
#
_symmetry.space_group_name_H-M   'P 1'
#
loop_
_entity.id
_entity.type
_entity.pdbx_description
1 polymer ?
#
loop_
_entity_poly.entity_id
_entity_poly.type
_entity_poly.pdbx_seq_one_letter_code
_entity_poly.pdbx_strand_id
1 'polypeptide(L)'
;MADTPWGSTATPSPRPGSTKSAQSAARSSRELPPDDHDDDDVDEFPEDAPLLAGEDNNNVDDDDSDSRTSRSQAAFSLLSCLRRPSNSPPEARKTGHRWPSMVALLVLCVTVTIIMILGFVVPAAVEEYANEAVDFKPTGLSFQSVKSDGVSVRVQADFTMDASRVHKKSVRDLGRFSTWVAREIESGETHVEVVLPDYSDKVVGSAVIPPIKVSLRNGHTTHIDFIADLQPGQFSSIRDVANDWMRGRLGKLKVKGKANVPLKSGIFPLGTQIVEEIMEFEGNSLPSVPAYRIAKLNVHEVDLPHGHRGLEANTSIVVNNEYPLRLTVPPLGFGILVGGCSPSDPQIMVADARTQELPIEPFEDIEVHAAGWVRKLPDALMAACPDSKRTPLDILLGDFIHGRDAYVYVRGSDSPSVDTPKWLTDLMSDITVPVPFPGRLPENLLKNFSLTDVNFHLPGFFAQPDSPEGQPRIDAKIKALVGLPDEINFPVDVDKVRADADIFYHGKKLGNLDLSRWQPANATRIDSKDEDKSGLLVEAAVRDAPVNITDQAVFSEVVSALLFSSKSVNLSVKAEVDVEMVTSLGTFKVRKIPAEGVVPVKPIGSGDGSGGGGGKGDMFKRVAPQFGNLKILDTGPSSIRFQAEVNFTNPTNYSATVPYTNINILTNGTAMGQVTAQNLTVVPGNNTGVLVEAVWDPLRMSGEKGRVVGVDFLSRWLSGFNTTLALKTHKNTIPAQPALGEVLSRLELKLPTPKLRHGDDDDNDDDKKDGNDKPRFIKEATMHILSSTAIFTLSSPLRESTIYITHLNATARYHGEPAGRIVHELPFAVPPGLSQTPRLPVDWSLGSVGYDAIRKALGGQLKLNATATVGIKLGRWEERVWFVGGGIGAHVRL
;
A
#
# COMPACT_ATOMS: atom_id res chain seq x y z
N MET A 1 -3.44 -15.47 -49.04
CA MET A 1 -2.59 -16.65 -48.79
C MET A 1 -2.07 -16.51 -47.37
N ALA A 2 -2.55 -17.16 -46.34
CA ALA A 2 -3.60 -18.14 -46.05
C ALA A 2 -3.62 -18.19 -44.49
N ASP A 3 -4.61 -18.57 -43.72
CA ASP A 3 -6.05 -18.74 -43.83
C ASP A 3 -6.52 -18.79 -42.35
N THR A 4 -7.62 -18.11 -42.05
CA THR A 4 -8.42 -18.32 -40.82
C THR A 4 -9.28 -19.59 -40.95
N PRO A 5 -9.62 -20.26 -39.84
CA PRO A 5 -11.05 -20.37 -39.47
C PRO A 5 -11.27 -20.23 -37.95
N TRP A 6 -12.17 -19.33 -37.51
CA TRP A 6 -13.59 -19.58 -37.12
C TRP A 6 -13.80 -20.46 -35.88
N GLY A 7 -14.54 -19.94 -34.89
CA GLY A 7 -15.09 -20.73 -33.79
C GLY A 7 -15.53 -19.96 -32.53
N SER A 8 -16.60 -19.18 -32.65
CA SER A 8 -17.35 -18.52 -31.56
C SER A 8 -18.12 -19.50 -30.66
N THR A 9 -18.15 -19.33 -29.33
CA THR A 9 -19.39 -19.43 -28.51
C THR A 9 -19.23 -19.00 -27.04
N ALA A 10 -20.17 -18.14 -26.61
CA ALA A 10 -20.91 -18.13 -25.35
C ALA A 10 -20.19 -18.17 -23.98
N THR A 11 -20.29 -17.02 -23.32
CA THR A 11 -20.30 -16.80 -21.86
C THR A 11 -21.33 -17.67 -21.13
N PRO A 12 -21.05 -17.97 -19.84
CA PRO A 12 -22.10 -17.88 -18.82
C PRO A 12 -21.65 -17.02 -17.63
N SER A 13 -22.55 -16.14 -17.24
CA SER A 13 -22.57 -15.34 -16.02
C SER A 13 -22.81 -16.18 -14.76
N PRO A 14 -22.17 -15.87 -13.62
CA PRO A 14 -22.67 -16.26 -12.31
C PRO A 14 -23.11 -15.03 -11.49
N ARG A 15 -24.29 -15.11 -10.89
CA ARG A 15 -24.77 -14.22 -9.82
C ARG A 15 -25.44 -15.07 -8.73
N PRO A 16 -25.61 -14.55 -7.50
CA PRO A 16 -25.04 -15.15 -6.30
C PRO A 16 -26.11 -15.72 -5.35
N GLY A 17 -25.72 -16.69 -4.54
CA GLY A 17 -26.54 -17.24 -3.47
C GLY A 17 -25.80 -17.19 -2.13
N SER A 18 -26.14 -16.20 -1.32
CA SER A 18 -25.79 -16.11 0.10
C SER A 18 -26.70 -17.02 0.93
N THR A 19 -26.16 -17.78 1.87
CA THR A 19 -26.91 -18.35 3.00
C THR A 19 -26.27 -17.95 4.31
N LYS A 20 -27.16 -17.56 5.23
CA LYS A 20 -26.89 -17.00 6.54
C LYS A 20 -26.63 -18.07 7.59
N SER A 21 -25.88 -17.63 8.58
CA SER A 21 -25.78 -18.06 9.97
C SER A 21 -27.06 -18.59 10.63
N ALA A 22 -26.87 -19.61 11.45
CA ALA A 22 -27.77 -20.16 12.44
C ALA A 22 -27.99 -19.22 13.65
N GLN A 23 -29.13 -19.37 14.34
CA GLN A 23 -29.21 -19.53 15.79
C GLN A 23 -30.64 -19.77 16.30
N SER A 24 -30.70 -20.51 17.43
CA SER A 24 -31.71 -20.50 18.51
C SER A 24 -32.86 -21.52 18.52
N ALA A 25 -32.65 -22.55 19.35
CA ALA A 25 -33.43 -22.92 20.55
C ALA A 25 -34.91 -23.35 20.45
N ALA A 26 -35.10 -24.65 20.63
CA ALA A 26 -36.02 -25.35 21.56
C ALA A 26 -37.46 -24.83 21.80
N ARG A 27 -38.45 -25.67 21.48
CA ARG A 27 -39.55 -26.08 22.38
C ARG A 27 -40.46 -27.17 21.79
N SER A 28 -40.58 -28.26 22.55
CA SER A 28 -41.81 -28.92 23.05
C SER A 28 -42.83 -29.58 22.10
N SER A 29 -43.08 -30.85 22.44
CA SER A 29 -44.35 -31.61 22.55
C SER A 29 -45.07 -32.17 21.31
N ARG A 30 -45.08 -33.52 21.28
CA ARG A 30 -46.24 -34.45 21.38
C ARG A 30 -47.23 -34.47 20.19
N GLU A 31 -47.31 -35.61 19.48
CA GLU A 31 -48.45 -36.55 19.47
C GLU A 31 -48.24 -37.69 18.43
N LEU A 32 -48.58 -38.91 18.84
CA LEU A 32 -48.80 -40.17 18.09
C LEU A 32 -50.29 -40.21 17.64
N PRO A 33 -50.82 -41.27 16.99
CA PRO A 33 -50.39 -42.20 15.90
C PRO A 33 -51.49 -42.14 14.76
N PRO A 34 -51.89 -43.15 13.95
CA PRO A 34 -51.45 -44.55 13.76
C PRO A 34 -51.31 -45.05 12.28
N ASP A 35 -50.89 -46.31 12.17
CA ASP A 35 -51.20 -47.37 11.18
C ASP A 35 -51.60 -46.99 9.75
N ASP A 36 -50.88 -47.52 8.76
CA ASP A 36 -51.46 -48.52 7.85
C ASP A 36 -50.40 -49.25 7.00
N HIS A 37 -50.79 -50.48 6.67
CA HIS A 37 -50.12 -51.59 6.02
C HIS A 37 -50.18 -51.50 4.47
N ASP A 38 -49.29 -52.26 3.81
CA ASP A 38 -49.44 -52.91 2.48
C ASP A 38 -49.51 -52.01 1.23
N ASP A 39 -49.03 -52.34 0.03
CA ASP A 39 -48.28 -53.46 -0.54
C ASP A 39 -47.92 -53.08 -2.01
N ASP A 40 -47.08 -53.90 -2.64
CA ASP A 40 -47.06 -54.26 -4.08
C ASP A 40 -46.65 -53.20 -5.16
N ASP A 41 -46.00 -53.51 -6.28
CA ASP A 41 -45.98 -54.74 -7.09
C ASP A 41 -44.61 -55.02 -7.73
N VAL A 42 -44.37 -56.33 -7.89
CA VAL A 42 -43.21 -57.01 -8.47
C VAL A 42 -43.61 -57.59 -9.83
N ASP A 43 -42.76 -57.44 -10.85
CA ASP A 43 -42.86 -58.14 -12.13
C ASP A 43 -41.75 -59.22 -12.26
N GLU A 44 -42.25 -60.45 -12.43
CA GLU A 44 -41.73 -61.73 -12.98
C GLU A 44 -40.70 -61.62 -14.15
N PHE A 45 -39.84 -62.57 -14.58
CA PHE A 45 -39.49 -64.01 -14.42
C PHE A 45 -38.29 -64.29 -15.41
N PRO A 46 -37.73 -65.50 -15.70
CA PRO A 46 -37.95 -66.88 -15.21
C PRO A 46 -36.67 -67.75 -14.99
N GLU A 47 -36.92 -69.03 -14.64
CA GLU A 47 -36.22 -70.29 -14.97
C GLU A 47 -35.34 -71.02 -13.92
N ASP A 48 -35.86 -72.20 -13.55
CA ASP A 48 -35.36 -73.29 -12.73
C ASP A 48 -34.48 -74.30 -13.50
N ALA A 49 -33.47 -74.89 -12.83
CA ALA A 49 -33.03 -76.30 -12.88
C ALA A 49 -31.74 -76.46 -12.02
N PRO A 50 -31.49 -77.61 -11.32
CA PRO A 50 -30.99 -78.80 -12.02
C PRO A 50 -31.43 -80.17 -11.45
N LEU A 51 -31.42 -81.19 -12.34
CA LEU A 51 -31.44 -82.62 -12.01
C LEU A 51 -30.22 -83.33 -12.63
N LEU A 52 -29.51 -84.05 -11.76
CA LEU A 52 -28.91 -85.39 -11.87
C LEU A 52 -28.31 -85.94 -13.20
N ALA A 53 -27.06 -86.41 -13.02
CA ALA A 53 -26.49 -87.71 -13.40
C ALA A 53 -26.15 -88.05 -14.87
N GLY A 54 -24.98 -88.71 -14.99
CA GLY A 54 -24.65 -89.74 -15.98
C GLY A 54 -23.62 -89.31 -17.03
N GLU A 55 -22.66 -90.12 -17.48
CA GLU A 55 -22.19 -91.44 -17.06
C GLU A 55 -20.98 -91.79 -17.96
N ASP A 56 -20.35 -92.92 -17.65
CA ASP A 56 -19.57 -93.78 -18.57
C ASP A 56 -18.18 -93.33 -19.03
N ASN A 57 -17.13 -94.04 -18.59
CA ASN A 57 -16.80 -95.33 -19.23
C ASN A 57 -15.54 -95.98 -18.63
N ASN A 58 -15.64 -97.31 -18.51
CA ASN A 58 -14.60 -98.32 -18.73
C ASN A 58 -13.37 -98.34 -17.80
N ASN A 59 -13.27 -99.34 -16.93
CA ASN A 59 -12.81 -100.71 -17.19
C ASN A 59 -11.28 -100.83 -17.27
N VAL A 60 -10.77 -101.57 -16.28
CA VAL A 60 -9.92 -102.77 -16.46
C VAL A 60 -8.40 -102.56 -16.37
N ASP A 61 -7.81 -103.50 -15.62
CA ASP A 61 -6.41 -103.87 -15.39
C ASP A 61 -5.58 -103.03 -14.40
N ASP A 62 -4.85 -103.63 -13.46
CA ASP A 62 -4.73 -105.00 -12.97
C ASP A 62 -3.77 -104.95 -11.77
N ASP A 63 -3.92 -105.92 -10.86
CA ASP A 63 -2.86 -106.52 -10.02
C ASP A 63 -2.09 -105.58 -9.07
N ASP A 64 -1.70 -105.93 -7.86
CA ASP A 64 -1.64 -107.14 -7.03
C ASP A 64 -0.93 -106.58 -5.77
N SER A 65 -1.02 -107.07 -4.55
CA SER A 65 -1.58 -108.27 -3.97
C SER A 65 -1.41 -108.09 -2.45
N ASP A 66 -2.24 -108.81 -1.69
CA ASP A 66 -1.97 -109.28 -0.33
C ASP A 66 -1.85 -108.25 0.80
N SER A 67 -2.60 -108.33 1.91
CA SER A 67 -3.33 -109.46 2.46
C SER A 67 -4.12 -109.03 3.70
N ARG A 68 -5.31 -109.63 3.86
CA ARG A 68 -5.89 -110.12 5.13
C ARG A 68 -6.08 -109.11 6.28
N THR A 69 -7.31 -108.64 6.48
CA THR A 69 -7.88 -108.65 7.83
C THR A 69 -9.26 -109.30 7.85
N SER A 70 -9.27 -110.44 8.51
CA SER A 70 -10.37 -111.34 8.75
C SER A 70 -11.51 -110.66 9.51
N ARG A 71 -12.72 -110.69 8.94
CA ARG A 71 -13.95 -110.85 9.73
C ARG A 71 -13.80 -112.09 10.61
N SER A 72 -13.41 -111.93 11.88
CA SER A 72 -13.55 -113.01 12.87
C SER A 72 -13.30 -112.52 14.30
N GLN A 73 -14.29 -112.77 15.16
CA GLN A 73 -14.12 -113.24 16.54
C GLN A 73 -13.17 -112.48 17.47
N ALA A 74 -13.62 -111.36 18.04
CA ALA A 74 -13.15 -110.91 19.36
C ALA A 74 -14.14 -110.02 20.15
N ALA A 75 -15.29 -109.64 19.58
CA ALA A 75 -16.40 -109.03 20.36
C ALA A 75 -17.49 -110.06 20.74
N PHE A 76 -17.20 -111.36 20.57
CA PHE A 76 -18.08 -112.48 20.89
C PHE A 76 -17.75 -113.17 22.24
N SER A 77 -16.82 -112.61 23.03
CA SER A 77 -16.36 -113.24 24.29
C SER A 77 -16.79 -112.53 25.58
N LEU A 78 -17.55 -111.42 25.52
CA LEU A 78 -18.01 -110.74 26.74
C LEU A 78 -19.54 -110.67 26.90
N LEU A 79 -20.31 -111.19 25.93
CA LEU A 79 -21.79 -111.24 25.97
C LEU A 79 -22.37 -112.67 25.94
N SER A 80 -21.54 -113.71 26.08
CA SER A 80 -21.95 -115.13 26.04
C SER A 80 -21.83 -115.87 27.38
N CYS A 81 -21.30 -115.25 28.43
CA CYS A 81 -21.48 -115.75 29.80
C CYS A 81 -22.64 -115.00 30.46
N LEU A 82 -23.86 -115.54 30.32
CA LEU A 82 -24.99 -115.47 31.28
C LEU A 82 -26.37 -115.58 30.56
N ARG A 83 -26.63 -116.71 29.90
CA ARG A 83 -27.99 -117.28 29.81
C ARG A 83 -27.95 -118.72 30.33
N ARG A 84 -28.54 -118.90 31.51
CA ARG A 84 -28.72 -120.15 32.26
C ARG A 84 -29.54 -121.19 31.48
N PRO A 85 -29.32 -122.48 31.76
CA PRO A 85 -30.41 -123.42 31.92
C PRO A 85 -30.54 -123.88 33.39
N SER A 86 -31.79 -123.97 33.80
CA SER A 86 -32.31 -124.38 35.10
C SER A 86 -32.29 -125.90 35.29
N ASN A 87 -31.94 -126.37 36.49
CA ASN A 87 -32.56 -127.54 37.10
C ASN A 87 -32.71 -127.28 38.62
N SER A 88 -33.91 -127.59 39.10
CA SER A 88 -34.61 -127.25 40.37
C SER A 88 -34.23 -128.14 41.58
N PRO A 89 -34.96 -128.10 42.73
CA PRO A 89 -35.04 -127.14 43.85
C PRO A 89 -34.61 -127.84 45.20
N PRO A 90 -34.95 -127.44 46.47
CA PRO A 90 -35.58 -126.23 47.03
C PRO A 90 -34.86 -125.59 48.28
N GLU A 91 -35.46 -124.50 48.78
CA GLU A 91 -35.42 -123.89 50.15
C GLU A 91 -34.43 -122.76 50.58
N ALA A 92 -35.09 -121.66 51.01
CA ALA A 92 -34.82 -120.72 52.12
C ALA A 92 -33.73 -119.59 52.05
N ARG A 93 -34.25 -118.37 51.80
CA ARG A 93 -34.02 -117.07 52.50
C ARG A 93 -32.71 -116.24 52.35
N LYS A 94 -32.94 -114.98 51.93
CA LYS A 94 -32.28 -113.66 52.23
C LYS A 94 -31.45 -112.96 51.14
N THR A 95 -31.48 -111.62 51.20
CA THR A 95 -31.33 -110.54 50.17
C THR A 95 -29.93 -109.91 50.03
N GLY A 96 -29.59 -109.34 48.85
CA GLY A 96 -28.46 -108.37 48.67
C GLY A 96 -28.17 -107.89 47.21
N HIS A 97 -27.99 -106.57 47.01
CA HIS A 97 -27.83 -105.79 45.74
C HIS A 97 -26.40 -105.76 45.11
N ARG A 98 -26.27 -105.43 43.80
CA ARG A 98 -25.00 -105.21 43.04
C ARG A 98 -24.96 -103.82 42.35
N TRP A 99 -24.01 -102.94 42.72
CA TRP A 99 -23.84 -101.54 42.25
C TRP A 99 -22.51 -101.12 41.54
N PRO A 100 -21.38 -101.86 41.45
CA PRO A 100 -20.10 -101.20 41.08
C PRO A 100 -19.85 -100.89 39.58
N SER A 101 -20.44 -101.63 38.63
CA SER A 101 -20.05 -101.54 37.20
C SER A 101 -20.68 -100.36 36.45
N MET A 102 -21.89 -99.95 36.86
CA MET A 102 -22.58 -98.80 36.24
C MET A 102 -21.91 -97.49 36.65
N VAL A 103 -21.34 -97.44 37.87
CA VAL A 103 -20.61 -96.29 38.41
C VAL A 103 -19.33 -96.03 37.61
N ALA A 104 -18.57 -97.07 37.23
CA ALA A 104 -17.32 -96.90 36.48
C ALA A 104 -17.52 -96.32 35.06
N LEU A 105 -18.54 -96.77 34.33
CA LEU A 105 -18.86 -96.25 32.98
C LEU A 105 -19.41 -94.82 33.04
N LEU A 106 -20.23 -94.51 34.05
CA LEU A 106 -20.70 -93.16 34.32
C LEU A 106 -19.53 -92.21 34.64
N VAL A 107 -18.58 -92.66 35.47
CA VAL A 107 -17.37 -91.88 35.79
C VAL A 107 -16.49 -91.66 34.55
N LEU A 108 -16.37 -92.64 33.65
CA LEU A 108 -15.58 -92.49 32.42
C LEU A 108 -16.25 -91.52 31.42
N CYS A 109 -17.56 -91.64 31.21
CA CYS A 109 -18.30 -90.68 30.39
C CYS A 109 -18.27 -89.27 31.00
N VAL A 110 -18.42 -89.14 32.32
CA VAL A 110 -18.33 -87.85 33.03
C VAL A 110 -16.92 -87.27 32.90
N THR A 111 -15.85 -88.06 33.05
CA THR A 111 -14.47 -87.56 32.89
C THR A 111 -14.16 -87.14 31.46
N VAL A 112 -14.59 -87.89 30.43
CA VAL A 112 -14.43 -87.48 29.03
C VAL A 112 -15.23 -86.20 28.74
N THR A 113 -16.46 -86.09 29.25
CA THR A 113 -17.28 -84.89 29.09
C THR A 113 -16.65 -83.71 29.82
N ILE A 114 -16.08 -83.92 31.01
CA ILE A 114 -15.31 -82.91 31.75
C ILE A 114 -14.08 -82.47 30.97
N ILE A 115 -13.34 -83.40 30.35
CA ILE A 115 -12.16 -83.06 29.54
C ILE A 115 -12.55 -82.31 28.26
N MET A 116 -13.65 -82.68 27.60
CA MET A 116 -14.20 -81.94 26.45
C MET A 116 -14.63 -80.52 26.85
N ILE A 117 -15.35 -80.39 27.97
CA ILE A 117 -15.81 -79.09 28.47
C ILE A 117 -14.60 -78.24 28.90
N LEU A 118 -13.70 -78.76 29.73
CA LEU A 118 -12.53 -78.03 30.22
C LEU A 118 -11.48 -77.76 29.13
N GLY A 119 -11.36 -78.65 28.14
CA GLY A 119 -10.33 -78.60 27.11
C GLY A 119 -10.71 -77.80 25.86
N PHE A 120 -12.00 -77.72 25.51
CA PHE A 120 -12.45 -77.05 24.27
C PHE A 120 -13.52 -75.98 24.50
N VAL A 121 -14.52 -76.24 25.34
CA VAL A 121 -15.65 -75.30 25.54
C VAL A 121 -15.26 -74.15 26.48
N VAL A 122 -14.58 -74.47 27.58
CA VAL A 122 -14.16 -73.48 28.58
C VAL A 122 -13.13 -72.51 28.00
N PRO A 123 -12.06 -72.92 27.29
CA PRO A 123 -11.10 -71.98 26.73
C PRO A 123 -11.73 -71.00 25.76
N ALA A 124 -12.57 -71.49 24.82
CA ALA A 124 -13.25 -70.63 23.85
C ALA A 124 -14.25 -69.66 24.50
N ALA A 125 -15.00 -70.12 25.52
CA ALA A 125 -15.93 -69.27 26.25
C ALA A 125 -15.22 -68.26 27.16
N VAL A 126 -14.05 -68.59 27.71
CA VAL A 126 -13.23 -67.67 28.52
C VAL A 126 -12.61 -66.60 27.65
N GLU A 127 -12.18 -66.93 26.44
CA GLU A 127 -11.68 -65.97 25.45
C GLU A 127 -12.79 -64.99 25.01
N GLU A 128 -13.97 -65.51 24.66
CA GLU A 128 -15.14 -64.69 24.33
C GLU A 128 -15.55 -63.79 25.52
N TYR A 129 -15.55 -64.32 26.75
CA TYR A 129 -15.82 -63.56 27.96
C TYR A 129 -14.78 -62.45 28.21
N ALA A 130 -13.48 -62.74 28.06
CA ALA A 130 -12.42 -61.76 28.28
C ALA A 130 -12.50 -60.61 27.28
N ASN A 131 -12.84 -60.89 26.02
CA ASN A 131 -13.01 -59.84 25.01
C ASN A 131 -14.26 -58.97 25.26
N GLU A 132 -15.38 -59.57 25.71
CA GLU A 132 -16.63 -58.83 25.94
C GLU A 132 -16.69 -58.11 27.30
N ALA A 133 -16.01 -58.62 28.33
CA ALA A 133 -16.13 -58.12 29.71
C ALA A 133 -15.10 -57.04 30.11
N VAL A 134 -14.02 -56.84 29.35
CA VAL A 134 -12.97 -55.87 29.71
C VAL A 134 -13.47 -54.43 29.53
N ASP A 135 -13.50 -53.67 30.62
CA ASP A 135 -13.68 -52.22 30.62
C ASP A 135 -12.40 -51.55 31.09
N PHE A 136 -11.71 -50.88 30.17
CA PHE A 136 -10.49 -50.11 30.46
C PHE A 136 -10.77 -48.62 30.26
N LYS A 137 -10.69 -47.85 31.34
CA LYS A 137 -10.93 -46.41 31.34
C LYS A 137 -9.65 -45.67 31.72
N PRO A 138 -8.98 -44.97 30.80
CA PRO A 138 -7.85 -44.12 31.16
C PRO A 138 -8.33 -42.97 32.05
N THR A 139 -7.69 -42.78 33.21
CA THR A 139 -8.08 -41.78 34.23
C THR A 139 -7.11 -40.60 34.31
N GLY A 140 -5.87 -40.77 33.85
CA GLY A 140 -4.90 -39.68 33.77
C GLY A 140 -3.68 -40.04 32.95
N LEU A 141 -3.16 -39.09 32.19
CA LEU A 141 -1.88 -39.23 31.48
C LEU A 141 -1.07 -37.97 31.74
N SER A 142 0.14 -38.12 32.27
CA SER A 142 1.00 -36.97 32.61
C SER A 142 2.44 -37.22 32.19
N PHE A 143 3.06 -36.21 31.60
CA PHE A 143 4.47 -36.25 31.19
C PHE A 143 5.32 -35.82 32.39
N GLN A 144 6.28 -36.65 32.80
CA GLN A 144 7.13 -36.35 33.95
C GLN A 144 8.35 -35.51 33.57
N SER A 145 9.08 -35.94 32.54
CA SER A 145 10.32 -35.27 32.11
C SER A 145 10.74 -35.70 30.72
N VAL A 146 11.46 -34.82 30.04
CA VAL A 146 12.18 -35.13 28.80
C VAL A 146 13.54 -35.71 29.18
N LYS A 147 13.82 -36.96 28.81
CA LYS A 147 15.09 -37.66 29.03
C LYS A 147 15.98 -37.55 27.79
N SER A 148 17.26 -37.94 27.94
CA SER A 148 18.24 -37.94 26.86
C SER A 148 17.89 -38.86 25.69
N ASP A 149 17.12 -39.93 25.95
CA ASP A 149 16.76 -40.99 25.00
C ASP A 149 15.24 -41.07 24.73
N GLY A 150 14.43 -40.22 25.34
CA GLY A 150 12.99 -40.29 25.21
C GLY A 150 12.21 -39.41 26.18
N VAL A 151 10.96 -39.77 26.46
CA VAL A 151 10.06 -39.03 27.34
C VAL A 151 9.46 -39.98 28.37
N SER A 152 9.48 -39.61 29.65
CA SER A 152 8.83 -40.40 30.71
C SER A 152 7.38 -39.96 30.88
N VAL A 153 6.45 -40.90 30.79
CA VAL A 153 5.01 -40.67 30.96
C VAL A 153 4.47 -41.51 32.10
N ARG A 154 3.73 -40.89 33.01
CA ARG A 154 2.93 -41.58 34.01
C ARG A 154 1.52 -41.80 33.45
N VAL A 155 1.11 -43.06 33.38
CA VAL A 155 -0.20 -43.50 32.91
C VAL A 155 -1.01 -43.97 34.10
N GLN A 156 -2.21 -43.42 34.24
CA GLN A 156 -3.22 -43.78 35.24
C GLN A 156 -4.48 -44.26 34.53
N ALA A 157 -4.97 -45.44 34.91
CA ALA A 157 -6.16 -46.03 34.30
C ALA A 157 -6.91 -46.94 35.28
N ASP A 158 -8.20 -47.09 35.05
CA ASP A 158 -9.09 -47.96 35.81
C ASP A 158 -9.43 -49.18 34.95
N PHE A 159 -9.07 -50.36 35.44
CA PHE A 159 -9.41 -51.64 34.80
C PHE A 159 -10.52 -52.32 35.58
N THR A 160 -11.64 -52.64 34.93
CA THR A 160 -12.75 -53.38 35.54
C THR A 160 -13.20 -54.51 34.62
N MET A 161 -13.40 -55.69 35.18
CA MET A 161 -14.11 -56.78 34.49
C MET A 161 -15.61 -56.63 34.72
N ASP A 162 -16.39 -56.27 33.70
CA ASP A 162 -17.83 -56.11 33.77
C ASP A 162 -18.56 -57.18 32.96
N ALA A 163 -18.97 -58.24 33.66
CA ALA A 163 -19.76 -59.33 33.11
C ALA A 163 -21.15 -58.91 32.60
N SER A 164 -21.65 -57.71 32.94
CA SER A 164 -22.94 -57.24 32.43
C SER A 164 -22.89 -56.92 30.93
N ARG A 165 -21.70 -56.66 30.39
CA ARG A 165 -21.42 -56.39 28.97
C ARG A 165 -21.44 -57.65 28.08
N VAL A 166 -21.39 -58.83 28.69
CA VAL A 166 -21.36 -60.13 27.98
C VAL A 166 -22.77 -60.54 27.58
N HIS A 167 -23.01 -60.68 26.28
CA HIS A 167 -24.36 -60.88 25.73
C HIS A 167 -24.92 -62.29 26.01
N LYS A 168 -24.07 -63.32 25.90
CA LYS A 168 -24.47 -64.72 26.10
C LYS A 168 -24.45 -65.10 27.58
N LYS A 169 -25.60 -65.54 28.11
CA LYS A 169 -25.72 -65.96 29.52
C LYS A 169 -24.76 -67.09 29.90
N SER A 170 -24.57 -68.08 29.01
CA SER A 170 -23.66 -69.22 29.23
C SER A 170 -22.20 -68.78 29.33
N VAL A 171 -21.76 -67.89 28.43
CA VAL A 171 -20.40 -67.30 28.42
C VAL A 171 -20.19 -66.43 29.65
N ARG A 172 -21.21 -65.66 30.04
CA ARG A 172 -21.18 -64.80 31.23
C ARG A 172 -21.05 -65.60 32.54
N ASP A 173 -21.85 -66.65 32.71
CA ASP A 173 -21.86 -67.44 33.95
C ASP A 173 -20.60 -68.31 34.05
N LEU A 174 -20.13 -68.88 32.94
CA LEU A 174 -18.88 -69.66 32.87
C LEU A 174 -17.64 -68.76 33.04
N GLY A 175 -17.66 -67.57 32.43
CA GLY A 175 -16.64 -66.55 32.58
C GLY A 175 -16.52 -66.03 34.01
N ARG A 176 -17.64 -65.70 34.67
CA ARG A 176 -17.66 -65.34 36.11
C ARG A 176 -17.08 -66.44 37.00
N PHE A 177 -17.38 -67.70 36.71
CA PHE A 177 -16.81 -68.83 37.45
C PHE A 177 -15.29 -68.92 37.24
N SER A 178 -14.83 -68.81 35.99
CA SER A 178 -13.40 -68.88 35.66
C SER A 178 -12.59 -67.72 36.27
N THR A 179 -13.10 -66.49 36.23
CA THR A 179 -12.42 -65.32 36.80
C THR A 179 -12.44 -65.31 38.32
N TRP A 180 -13.47 -65.91 38.95
CA TRP A 180 -13.48 -66.13 40.39
C TRP A 180 -12.36 -67.08 40.84
N VAL A 181 -12.02 -68.09 40.02
CA VAL A 181 -10.92 -69.02 40.28
C VAL A 181 -9.56 -68.37 40.02
N ALA A 182 -9.36 -67.70 38.88
CA ALA A 182 -8.09 -67.10 38.51
C ALA A 182 -7.70 -65.89 39.40
N ARG A 183 -8.70 -65.12 39.87
CA ARG A 183 -8.60 -63.93 40.74
C ARG A 183 -7.80 -62.75 40.18
N GLU A 184 -6.55 -62.96 39.77
CA GLU A 184 -5.59 -61.93 39.37
C GLU A 184 -4.76 -62.43 38.18
N ILE A 185 -4.39 -61.48 37.31
CA ILE A 185 -3.43 -61.70 36.23
C ILE A 185 -2.35 -60.63 36.30
N GLU A 186 -1.12 -61.03 36.03
CA GLU A 186 0.05 -60.15 35.98
C GLU A 186 0.64 -60.20 34.57
N SER A 187 0.77 -59.05 33.93
CA SER A 187 1.61 -58.91 32.73
C SER A 187 3.07 -58.84 33.14
N GLY A 188 3.96 -59.41 32.35
CA GLY A 188 5.40 -59.14 32.47
C GLY A 188 5.81 -57.85 31.76
N GLU A 189 7.09 -57.56 31.79
CA GLU A 189 7.66 -56.43 31.04
C GLU A 189 7.31 -56.56 29.56
N THR A 190 6.69 -55.50 29.02
CA THR A 190 6.09 -55.52 27.69
C THR A 190 6.69 -54.41 26.85
N HIS A 191 7.26 -54.79 25.70
CA HIS A 191 7.67 -53.84 24.68
C HIS A 191 6.49 -53.54 23.77
N VAL A 192 6.14 -52.25 23.67
CA VAL A 192 5.07 -51.76 22.79
C VAL A 192 5.71 -50.93 21.69
N GLU A 193 5.41 -51.26 20.45
CA GLU A 193 5.78 -50.47 19.28
C GLU A 193 4.55 -49.80 18.69
N VAL A 194 4.66 -48.51 18.39
CA VAL A 194 3.61 -47.74 17.74
C VAL A 194 4.02 -47.50 16.30
N VAL A 195 3.22 -47.99 15.36
CA VAL A 195 3.44 -47.87 13.92
C VAL A 195 2.31 -47.10 13.24
N LEU A 196 2.62 -46.49 12.10
CA LEU A 196 1.66 -45.77 11.26
C LEU A 196 1.40 -46.56 9.97
N PRO A 197 0.26 -47.27 9.87
CA PRO A 197 -0.07 -48.03 8.67
C PRO A 197 -0.15 -47.15 7.42
N ASP A 198 -0.69 -45.95 7.54
CA ASP A 198 -0.84 -45.00 6.42
C ASP A 198 0.50 -44.45 5.91
N TYR A 199 1.58 -44.62 6.68
CA TYR A 199 2.93 -44.14 6.36
C TYR A 199 3.92 -45.31 6.18
N SER A 200 3.52 -46.35 5.45
CA SER A 200 4.37 -47.53 5.16
C SER A 200 4.84 -48.29 6.40
N ASP A 201 3.94 -48.46 7.40
CA ASP A 201 4.21 -49.15 8.67
C ASP A 201 5.45 -48.62 9.43
N LYS A 202 5.77 -47.34 9.23
CA LYS A 202 6.87 -46.67 9.91
C LYS A 202 6.64 -46.65 11.44
N VAL A 203 7.67 -47.02 12.20
CA VAL A 203 7.66 -46.97 13.68
C VAL A 203 7.83 -45.52 14.14
N VAL A 204 6.87 -45.03 14.94
CA VAL A 204 6.81 -43.68 15.51
C VAL A 204 7.48 -43.62 16.87
N GLY A 205 7.41 -44.71 17.63
CA GLY A 205 8.03 -44.81 18.94
C GLY A 205 7.81 -46.18 19.56
N SER A 206 8.60 -46.46 20.58
CA SER A 206 8.52 -47.67 21.39
C SER A 206 8.45 -47.31 22.86
N ALA A 207 7.69 -48.07 23.64
CA ALA A 207 7.62 -47.91 25.09
C ALA A 207 7.88 -49.25 25.79
N VAL A 208 8.55 -49.18 26.94
CA VAL A 208 8.69 -50.33 27.84
C VAL A 208 7.69 -50.15 28.97
N ILE A 209 6.70 -51.03 29.03
CA ILE A 209 5.66 -51.02 30.06
C ILE A 209 6.07 -52.00 31.17
N PRO A 210 6.11 -51.56 32.45
CA PRO A 210 6.46 -52.42 33.57
C PRO A 210 5.34 -53.46 33.84
N PRO A 211 5.63 -54.54 34.61
CA PRO A 211 4.63 -55.54 34.98
C PRO A 211 3.39 -54.94 35.65
N ILE A 212 2.19 -55.20 35.11
CA ILE A 212 0.92 -54.68 35.61
C ILE A 212 0.11 -55.84 36.22
N LYS A 213 -0.35 -55.67 37.45
CA LYS A 213 -1.24 -56.61 38.14
C LYS A 213 -2.67 -56.09 38.11
N VAL A 214 -3.60 -56.87 37.57
CA VAL A 214 -5.02 -56.52 37.52
C VAL A 214 -5.90 -57.63 38.09
N SER A 215 -6.95 -57.23 38.81
CA SER A 215 -7.96 -58.16 39.34
C SER A 215 -8.94 -58.55 38.24
N LEU A 216 -9.12 -59.86 38.02
CA LEU A 216 -10.08 -60.40 37.06
C LEU A 216 -11.50 -60.53 37.64
N ARG A 217 -11.68 -60.29 38.95
CA ARG A 217 -12.97 -60.45 39.61
C ARG A 217 -13.99 -59.48 39.04
N ASN A 218 -15.15 -60.03 38.66
CA ASN A 218 -16.26 -59.25 38.14
C ASN A 218 -16.64 -58.10 39.09
N GLY A 219 -16.77 -56.89 38.53
CA GLY A 219 -17.13 -55.66 39.23
C GLY A 219 -16.05 -55.06 40.14
N HIS A 220 -14.83 -55.60 40.17
CA HIS A 220 -13.72 -54.99 40.90
C HIS A 220 -12.90 -54.09 39.96
N THR A 221 -12.81 -52.82 40.30
CA THR A 221 -11.94 -51.86 39.63
C THR A 221 -10.53 -51.93 40.23
N THR A 222 -9.53 -52.13 39.38
CA THR A 222 -8.12 -52.00 39.72
C THR A 222 -7.61 -50.67 39.18
N HIS A 223 -7.06 -49.83 40.05
CA HIS A 223 -6.38 -48.60 39.66
C HIS A 223 -4.95 -48.93 39.26
N ILE A 224 -4.63 -48.68 37.99
CA ILE A 224 -3.33 -48.85 37.37
C ILE A 224 -2.63 -47.49 37.41
N ASP A 225 -1.43 -47.41 37.97
CA ASP A 225 -0.54 -46.24 37.93
C ASP A 225 0.89 -46.73 37.69
N PHE A 226 1.45 -46.42 36.52
CA PHE A 226 2.84 -46.75 36.20
C PHE A 226 3.51 -45.64 35.41
N ILE A 227 4.84 -45.66 35.42
CA ILE A 227 5.68 -44.80 34.60
C ILE A 227 6.24 -45.65 33.47
N ALA A 228 6.07 -45.20 32.24
CA ALA A 228 6.67 -45.78 31.05
C ALA A 228 7.60 -44.78 30.39
N ASP A 229 8.75 -45.28 29.93
CA ASP A 229 9.70 -44.50 29.15
C ASP A 229 9.42 -44.75 27.66
N LEU A 230 9.05 -43.67 26.96
CA LEU A 230 8.77 -43.66 25.53
C LEU A 230 10.01 -43.21 24.77
N GLN A 231 10.48 -44.03 23.85
CA GLN A 231 11.58 -43.70 22.95
C GLN A 231 11.02 -43.35 21.57
N PRO A 232 11.43 -42.23 20.96
CA PRO A 232 11.00 -41.88 19.61
C PRO A 232 11.57 -42.87 18.59
N GLY A 233 10.76 -43.18 17.58
CA GLY A 233 11.14 -44.01 16.45
C GLY A 233 11.97 -43.23 15.42
N GLN A 234 11.91 -43.61 14.15
CA GLN A 234 12.64 -42.88 13.11
C GLN A 234 12.03 -41.49 12.89
N PHE A 235 12.84 -40.44 12.99
CA PHE A 235 12.38 -39.04 12.86
C PHE A 235 11.69 -38.74 11.53
N SER A 236 12.09 -39.42 10.45
CA SER A 236 11.44 -39.27 9.14
C SER A 236 9.95 -39.63 9.17
N SER A 237 9.54 -40.55 10.04
CA SER A 237 8.15 -41.00 10.22
C SER A 237 7.29 -39.93 10.89
N ILE A 238 7.83 -39.31 11.94
CA ILE A 238 7.15 -38.26 12.72
C ILE A 238 7.06 -36.99 11.87
N ARG A 239 8.10 -36.69 11.10
CA ARG A 239 8.17 -35.51 10.22
C ARG A 239 7.06 -35.47 9.18
N ASP A 240 6.79 -36.60 8.52
CA ASP A 240 5.77 -36.67 7.47
C ASP A 240 4.37 -36.36 8.05
N VAL A 241 4.04 -36.96 9.20
CA VAL A 241 2.78 -36.69 9.93
C VAL A 241 2.71 -35.25 10.42
N ALA A 242 3.77 -34.75 11.05
CA ALA A 242 3.82 -33.39 11.56
C ALA A 242 3.66 -32.36 10.45
N ASN A 243 4.28 -32.57 9.29
CA ASN A 243 4.12 -31.69 8.13
C ASN A 243 2.71 -31.72 7.55
N ASP A 244 2.07 -32.89 7.46
CA ASP A 244 0.69 -33.00 6.99
C ASP A 244 -0.31 -32.41 7.97
N TRP A 245 -0.05 -32.54 9.28
CA TRP A 245 -0.81 -31.88 10.33
C TRP A 245 -0.70 -30.36 10.27
N MET A 246 0.52 -29.82 10.25
CA MET A 246 0.79 -28.38 10.19
C MET A 246 0.23 -27.71 8.92
N ARG A 247 0.15 -28.44 7.81
CA ARG A 247 -0.45 -27.96 6.56
C ARG A 247 -1.96 -28.17 6.48
N GLY A 248 -2.58 -28.74 7.52
CA GLY A 248 -4.02 -29.06 7.53
C GLY A 248 -4.43 -30.12 6.52
N ARG A 249 -3.49 -30.95 6.04
CA ARG A 249 -3.74 -32.04 5.08
C ARG A 249 -4.06 -33.38 5.76
N LEU A 250 -3.79 -33.49 7.06
CA LEU A 250 -4.07 -34.70 7.83
C LEU A 250 -5.57 -34.80 8.17
N GLY A 251 -6.34 -35.50 7.33
CA GLY A 251 -7.77 -35.72 7.55
C GLY A 251 -8.10 -36.98 8.37
N LYS A 252 -7.23 -38.00 8.30
CA LYS A 252 -7.33 -39.24 9.07
C LYS A 252 -5.93 -39.71 9.47
N LEU A 253 -5.82 -40.36 10.63
CA LEU A 253 -4.58 -40.95 11.11
C LEU A 253 -4.87 -42.32 11.72
N LYS A 254 -4.33 -43.39 11.12
CA LYS A 254 -4.31 -44.71 11.74
C LYS A 254 -3.03 -44.89 12.54
N VAL A 255 -3.19 -45.29 13.79
CA VAL A 255 -2.09 -45.62 14.71
C VAL A 255 -2.28 -47.07 15.13
N LYS A 256 -1.30 -47.91 14.84
CA LYS A 256 -1.31 -49.33 15.21
C LYS A 256 -0.31 -49.56 16.34
N GLY A 257 -0.79 -49.94 17.52
CA GLY A 257 0.04 -50.41 18.62
C GLY A 257 0.24 -51.92 18.49
N LYS A 258 1.47 -52.39 18.55
CA LYS A 258 1.83 -53.81 18.60
C LYS A 258 2.59 -54.10 19.88
N ALA A 259 2.12 -55.08 20.65
CA ALA A 259 2.75 -55.47 21.91
C ALA A 259 2.75 -56.98 22.07
N ASN A 260 3.87 -57.53 22.54
CA ASN A 260 3.96 -58.92 22.95
C ASN A 260 3.87 -58.98 24.48
N VAL A 261 2.69 -59.35 25.00
CA VAL A 261 2.39 -59.30 26.43
C VAL A 261 2.57 -60.70 27.04
N PRO A 262 3.63 -60.95 27.82
CA PRO A 262 3.74 -62.17 28.60
C PRO A 262 2.74 -62.13 29.78
N LEU A 263 1.91 -63.15 29.92
CA LEU A 263 0.88 -63.22 30.96
C LEU A 263 1.15 -64.36 31.95
N LYS A 264 0.89 -64.12 33.24
CA LYS A 264 0.93 -65.15 34.28
C LYS A 264 -0.23 -64.96 35.28
N SER A 265 -0.74 -66.05 35.82
CA SER A 265 -1.71 -66.02 36.93
C SER A 265 -1.14 -66.82 38.10
N GLY A 266 -0.74 -66.11 39.16
CA GLY A 266 -0.05 -66.68 40.31
C GLY A 266 1.27 -67.37 39.91
N ILE A 267 1.32 -68.69 40.02
CA ILE A 267 2.48 -69.54 39.67
C ILE A 267 2.40 -70.15 38.26
N PHE A 268 1.30 -69.97 37.53
CA PHE A 268 1.10 -70.56 36.22
C PHE A 268 1.37 -69.55 35.10
N PRO A 269 2.37 -69.80 34.21
CA PRO A 269 2.57 -68.97 33.03
C PRO A 269 1.45 -69.24 32.01
N LEU A 270 0.80 -68.18 31.53
CA LEU A 270 -0.30 -68.24 30.56
C LEU A 270 0.19 -68.04 29.11
N GLY A 271 1.51 -67.94 28.91
CA GLY A 271 2.14 -67.72 27.60
C GLY A 271 2.28 -66.24 27.25
N THR A 272 2.70 -65.96 26.02
CA THR A 272 2.81 -64.61 25.45
C THR A 272 1.69 -64.41 24.45
N GLN A 273 0.91 -63.36 24.63
CA GLN A 273 -0.17 -62.97 23.72
C GLN A 273 0.28 -61.75 22.92
N ILE A 274 0.06 -61.78 21.60
CA ILE A 274 0.28 -60.62 20.74
C ILE A 274 -0.99 -59.78 20.81
N VAL A 275 -0.86 -58.56 21.31
CA VAL A 275 -1.93 -57.56 21.33
C VAL A 275 -1.63 -56.56 20.22
N GLU A 276 -2.49 -56.53 19.21
CA GLU A 276 -2.47 -55.52 18.16
C GLU A 276 -3.76 -54.71 18.23
N GLU A 277 -3.63 -53.39 18.40
CA GLU A 277 -4.78 -52.49 18.41
C GLU A 277 -4.56 -51.38 17.38
N ILE A 278 -5.57 -51.12 16.55
CA ILE A 278 -5.55 -50.03 15.57
C ILE A 278 -6.52 -48.96 16.05
N MET A 279 -5.99 -47.80 16.40
CA MET A 279 -6.77 -46.61 16.67
C MET A 279 -6.84 -45.75 15.40
N GLU A 280 -8.06 -45.36 15.01
CA GLU A 280 -8.32 -44.47 13.88
C GLU A 280 -8.82 -43.13 14.41
N PHE A 281 -8.08 -42.06 14.10
CA PHE A 281 -8.43 -40.69 14.44
C PHE A 281 -8.92 -39.98 13.19
N GLU A 282 -10.17 -39.50 13.19
CA GLU A 282 -10.80 -38.78 12.08
C GLU A 282 -11.41 -37.45 12.54
N GLY A 283 -11.36 -36.44 11.66
CA GLY A 283 -12.06 -35.16 11.85
C GLY A 283 -11.72 -34.46 13.17
N ASN A 284 -12.73 -34.20 14.01
CA ASN A 284 -12.62 -33.47 15.28
C ASN A 284 -11.81 -34.21 16.38
N SER A 285 -11.46 -35.48 16.17
CA SER A 285 -10.61 -36.25 17.11
C SER A 285 -9.12 -36.00 16.90
N LEU A 286 -8.73 -35.38 15.78
CA LEU A 286 -7.37 -34.90 15.55
C LEU A 286 -7.20 -33.54 16.26
N PRO A 287 -6.07 -33.34 16.98
CA PRO A 287 -5.77 -32.03 17.56
C PRO A 287 -5.70 -30.99 16.44
N SER A 288 -6.29 -29.81 16.63
CA SER A 288 -6.11 -28.69 15.71
C SER A 288 -4.78 -27.98 16.01
N VAL A 289 -4.22 -27.28 15.02
CA VAL A 289 -3.06 -26.41 15.27
C VAL A 289 -3.53 -25.30 16.21
N PRO A 290 -2.88 -25.12 17.39
CA PRO A 290 -3.31 -24.12 18.35
C PRO A 290 -3.31 -22.71 17.77
N ALA A 291 -4.35 -21.93 18.07
CA ALA A 291 -4.35 -20.51 17.74
C ALA A 291 -3.31 -19.78 18.60
N TYR A 292 -2.57 -18.86 17.98
CA TYR A 292 -1.58 -18.03 18.67
C TYR A 292 -1.81 -16.55 18.39
N ARG A 293 -1.37 -15.70 19.32
CA ARG A 293 -1.35 -14.24 19.17
C ARG A 293 0.00 -13.68 19.61
N ILE A 294 0.53 -12.73 18.87
CA ILE A 294 1.74 -11.99 19.25
C ILE A 294 1.29 -10.91 20.24
N ALA A 295 1.69 -11.03 21.51
CA ALA A 295 1.34 -10.10 22.57
C ALA A 295 2.22 -8.85 22.56
N LYS A 296 3.50 -8.99 22.23
CA LYS A 296 4.46 -7.88 22.16
C LYS A 296 5.59 -8.23 21.20
N LEU A 297 5.97 -7.27 20.36
CA LEU A 297 7.17 -7.32 19.52
C LEU A 297 7.94 -6.01 19.71
N ASN A 298 9.23 -6.10 20.03
CA ASN A 298 10.09 -4.93 20.15
C ASN A 298 11.42 -5.20 19.44
N VAL A 299 11.73 -4.38 18.43
CA VAL A 299 12.96 -4.48 17.65
C VAL A 299 13.86 -3.30 17.97
N HIS A 300 15.07 -3.59 18.42
CA HIS A 300 16.04 -2.58 18.85
C HIS A 300 17.46 -2.98 18.43
N GLU A 301 18.35 -1.99 18.40
CA GLU A 301 19.76 -2.20 18.07
C GLU A 301 20.51 -2.78 19.27
N VAL A 302 21.38 -3.76 19.02
CA VAL A 302 22.23 -4.40 20.03
C VAL A 302 23.67 -4.47 19.54
N ASP A 303 24.62 -4.27 20.46
CA ASP A 303 26.04 -4.47 20.19
C ASP A 303 26.37 -5.97 20.24
N LEU A 304 26.81 -6.52 19.11
CA LEU A 304 27.26 -7.90 18.99
C LEU A 304 28.76 -8.01 19.34
N PRO A 305 29.21 -9.21 19.76
CA PRO A 305 30.64 -9.48 19.96
C PRO A 305 31.45 -9.13 18.70
N HIS A 306 32.67 -8.61 18.88
CA HIS A 306 33.57 -8.09 17.82
C HIS A 306 33.22 -6.69 17.27
N GLY A 307 32.37 -5.93 17.97
CA GLY A 307 32.12 -4.51 17.66
C GLY A 307 31.20 -4.28 16.46
N HIS A 308 30.48 -5.30 16.03
CA HIS A 308 29.42 -5.18 15.02
C HIS A 308 28.10 -4.84 15.69
N ARG A 309 27.27 -4.04 15.03
CA ARG A 309 25.90 -3.78 15.49
C ARG A 309 24.93 -4.70 14.75
N GLY A 310 23.95 -5.22 15.47
CA GLY A 310 22.85 -6.02 14.93
C GLY A 310 21.50 -5.52 15.43
N LEU A 311 20.43 -6.18 14.98
CA LEU A 311 19.10 -5.97 15.54
C LEU A 311 18.70 -7.16 16.40
N GLU A 312 18.12 -6.88 17.57
CA GLU A 312 17.46 -7.86 18.42
C GLU A 312 15.95 -7.62 18.42
N ALA A 313 15.20 -8.68 18.10
CA ALA A 313 13.75 -8.73 18.14
C ALA A 313 13.30 -9.58 19.34
N ASN A 314 12.70 -8.93 20.33
CA ASN A 314 12.10 -9.60 21.48
C ASN A 314 10.59 -9.76 21.24
N THR A 315 10.12 -11.01 21.27
CA THR A 315 8.72 -11.35 21.04
C THR A 315 8.12 -12.12 22.23
N SER A 316 6.88 -11.77 22.60
CA SER A 316 6.03 -12.59 23.46
C SER A 316 4.84 -13.08 22.64
N ILE A 317 4.66 -14.40 22.59
CA ILE A 317 3.60 -15.08 21.85
C ILE A 317 2.75 -15.84 22.87
N VAL A 318 1.43 -15.67 22.81
CA VAL A 318 0.48 -16.42 23.64
C VAL A 318 -0.19 -17.47 22.77
N VAL A 319 -0.08 -18.73 23.17
CA VAL A 319 -0.68 -19.89 22.49
C VAL A 319 -1.76 -20.47 23.39
N ASN A 320 -2.97 -20.62 22.86
CA ASN A 320 -4.08 -21.24 23.60
C ASN A 320 -3.82 -22.74 23.77
N ASN A 321 -3.74 -23.22 25.01
CA ASN A 321 -3.54 -24.64 25.30
C ASN A 321 -4.86 -25.29 25.70
N GLU A 322 -5.42 -26.09 24.80
CA GLU A 322 -6.67 -26.83 25.06
C GLU A 322 -6.40 -28.24 25.62
N TYR A 323 -5.14 -28.57 25.93
CA TYR A 323 -4.73 -29.93 26.27
C TYR A 323 -4.40 -30.10 27.76
N PRO A 324 -4.70 -31.28 28.34
CA PRO A 324 -4.33 -31.64 29.72
C PRO A 324 -2.84 -31.99 29.86
N LEU A 325 -1.96 -31.28 29.17
CA LEU A 325 -0.54 -31.61 29.07
C LEU A 325 0.25 -30.77 30.07
N ARG A 326 1.06 -31.43 30.89
CA ARG A 326 2.06 -30.80 31.75
C ARG A 326 3.45 -31.17 31.27
N LEU A 327 4.23 -30.21 30.78
CA LEU A 327 5.55 -30.46 30.19
C LEU A 327 6.42 -29.21 30.33
N THR A 328 7.71 -29.39 30.62
CA THR A 328 8.68 -28.29 30.52
C THR A 328 9.56 -28.50 29.30
N VAL A 329 9.44 -27.61 28.31
CA VAL A 329 10.24 -27.65 27.08
C VAL A 329 11.54 -26.88 27.32
N PRO A 330 12.72 -27.48 27.10
CA PRO A 330 13.99 -26.79 27.27
C PRO A 330 14.16 -25.67 26.22
N PRO A 331 15.10 -24.73 26.42
CA PRO A 331 15.41 -23.69 25.43
C PRO A 331 15.72 -24.30 24.05
N LEU A 332 15.06 -23.80 23.00
CA LEU A 332 15.24 -24.26 21.63
C LEU A 332 15.85 -23.15 20.76
N GLY A 333 16.63 -23.56 19.76
CA GLY A 333 17.16 -22.69 18.71
C GLY A 333 16.33 -22.76 17.43
N PHE A 334 16.21 -21.64 16.73
CA PHE A 334 15.50 -21.53 15.46
C PHE A 334 16.28 -20.66 14.48
N GLY A 335 16.29 -21.07 13.21
CA GLY A 335 16.65 -20.22 12.08
C GLY A 335 15.40 -19.55 11.51
N ILE A 336 15.46 -18.23 11.34
CA ILE A 336 14.46 -17.46 10.61
C ILE A 336 14.90 -17.36 9.16
N LEU A 337 14.05 -17.76 8.23
CA LEU A 337 14.33 -17.77 6.80
C LEU A 337 13.27 -17.00 6.01
N VAL A 338 13.68 -16.42 4.89
CA VAL A 338 12.82 -15.69 3.94
C VAL A 338 12.84 -16.42 2.60
N GLY A 339 11.72 -16.39 1.88
CA GLY A 339 11.61 -17.01 0.56
C GLY A 339 12.64 -16.45 -0.43
N GLY A 340 13.31 -17.33 -1.17
CA GLY A 340 14.19 -16.95 -2.28
C GLY A 340 13.42 -16.63 -3.57
N CYS A 341 14.16 -16.30 -4.64
CA CYS A 341 13.57 -15.95 -5.95
C CYS A 341 13.12 -17.17 -6.78
N SER A 342 13.68 -18.35 -6.53
CA SER A 342 13.53 -19.55 -7.36
C SER A 342 13.11 -20.77 -6.52
N PRO A 343 12.32 -21.70 -7.08
CA PRO A 343 12.04 -22.99 -6.43
C PRO A 343 13.30 -23.81 -6.12
N SER A 344 14.41 -23.55 -6.82
CA SER A 344 15.70 -24.25 -6.65
C SER A 344 16.55 -23.72 -5.49
N ASP A 345 16.21 -22.57 -4.91
CA ASP A 345 16.87 -21.98 -3.73
C ASP A 345 15.80 -21.34 -2.84
N PRO A 346 15.07 -22.16 -2.05
CA PRO A 346 13.76 -21.74 -1.58
C PRO A 346 13.80 -20.81 -0.38
N GLN A 347 14.83 -20.87 0.48
CA GLN A 347 14.81 -20.21 1.79
C GLN A 347 16.20 -19.69 2.18
N ILE A 348 16.31 -18.38 2.36
CA ILE A 348 17.52 -17.65 2.76
C ILE A 348 17.44 -17.39 4.26
N MET A 349 18.43 -17.83 5.03
CA MET A 349 18.50 -17.58 6.47
C MET A 349 18.84 -16.12 6.77
N VAL A 350 18.07 -15.48 7.64
CA VAL A 350 18.17 -14.04 7.94
C VAL A 350 18.46 -13.73 9.41
N ALA A 351 18.04 -14.59 10.32
CA ALA A 351 18.19 -14.39 11.75
C ALA A 351 18.31 -15.71 12.50
N ASP A 352 18.99 -15.66 13.64
CA ASP A 352 18.98 -16.71 14.65
C ASP A 352 17.96 -16.32 15.73
N ALA A 353 17.16 -17.25 16.23
CA ALA A 353 16.24 -17.03 17.33
C ALA A 353 16.35 -18.12 18.39
N ARG A 354 16.07 -17.77 19.64
CA ARG A 354 16.02 -18.73 20.75
C ARG A 354 14.80 -18.48 21.63
N THR A 355 14.25 -19.56 22.15
CA THR A 355 13.24 -19.50 23.21
C THR A 355 13.89 -19.63 24.58
N GLN A 356 13.19 -19.17 25.61
CA GLN A 356 13.51 -19.53 26.98
C GLN A 356 12.89 -20.90 27.32
N GLU A 357 13.21 -21.41 28.52
CA GLU A 357 12.54 -22.60 29.05
C GLU A 357 11.05 -22.33 29.17
N LEU A 358 10.24 -23.26 28.64
CA LEU A 358 8.80 -23.07 28.49
C LEU A 358 8.04 -24.09 29.35
N PRO A 359 7.52 -23.68 30.51
CA PRO A 359 6.59 -24.50 31.27
C PRO A 359 5.22 -24.49 30.60
N ILE A 360 4.72 -25.67 30.27
CA ILE A 360 3.37 -25.92 29.76
C ILE A 360 2.58 -26.53 30.91
N GLU A 361 1.53 -25.84 31.35
CA GLU A 361 0.60 -26.32 32.38
C GLU A 361 -0.76 -26.72 31.73
N PRO A 362 -1.47 -27.70 32.31
CA PRO A 362 -2.72 -28.20 31.74
C PRO A 362 -3.79 -27.11 31.59
N PHE A 363 -4.36 -26.98 30.39
CA PHE A 363 -5.44 -26.02 30.08
C PHE A 363 -5.11 -24.54 30.36
N GLU A 364 -3.83 -24.19 30.50
CA GLU A 364 -3.38 -22.82 30.72
C GLU A 364 -2.67 -22.26 29.47
N ASP A 365 -2.97 -20.99 29.14
CA ASP A 365 -2.33 -20.27 28.04
C ASP A 365 -0.80 -20.31 28.17
N ILE A 366 -0.13 -20.68 27.08
CA ILE A 366 1.32 -20.81 27.03
C ILE A 366 1.91 -19.47 26.57
N GLU A 367 2.69 -18.82 27.44
CA GLU A 367 3.45 -17.61 27.08
C GLU A 367 4.87 -17.97 26.63
N VAL A 368 5.11 -17.82 25.33
CA VAL A 368 6.41 -18.08 24.70
C VAL A 368 7.18 -16.78 24.56
N HIS A 369 8.29 -16.69 25.30
CA HIS A 369 9.28 -15.63 25.13
C HIS A 369 10.39 -16.09 24.19
N ALA A 370 10.54 -15.39 23.07
CA ALA A 370 11.63 -15.61 22.14
C ALA A 370 12.40 -14.33 21.86
N ALA A 371 13.69 -14.48 21.65
CA ALA A 371 14.59 -13.41 21.26
C ALA A 371 15.31 -13.84 19.98
N GLY A 372 15.36 -12.96 18.99
CA GLY A 372 16.03 -13.22 17.71
C GLY A 372 17.01 -12.11 17.33
N TRP A 373 18.14 -12.48 16.72
CA TRP A 373 19.22 -11.60 16.31
C TRP A 373 19.41 -11.61 14.80
N VAL A 374 19.35 -10.43 14.19
CA VAL A 374 19.78 -10.19 12.82
C VAL A 374 21.15 -9.52 12.88
N ARG A 375 22.20 -10.26 12.48
CA ARG A 375 23.58 -9.73 12.51
C ARG A 375 23.88 -8.85 11.30
N LYS A 376 23.59 -9.38 10.11
CA LYS A 376 23.75 -8.70 8.82
C LYS A 376 22.74 -9.30 7.85
N LEU A 377 22.15 -8.48 6.99
CA LEU A 377 21.34 -9.00 5.89
C LEU A 377 22.24 -9.72 4.87
N PRO A 378 21.95 -10.98 4.53
CA PRO A 378 22.69 -11.70 3.50
C PRO A 378 22.63 -10.99 2.15
N ASP A 379 23.73 -10.98 1.40
CA ASP A 379 23.78 -10.35 0.07
C ASP A 379 22.76 -11.00 -0.90
N ALA A 380 22.42 -12.28 -0.69
CA ALA A 380 21.38 -12.99 -1.43
C ALA A 380 19.98 -12.35 -1.32
N LEU A 381 19.65 -11.70 -0.19
CA LEU A 381 18.39 -10.97 -0.04
C LEU A 381 18.35 -9.66 -0.83
N MET A 382 19.52 -9.11 -1.14
CA MET A 382 19.70 -7.81 -1.81
C MET A 382 20.03 -7.99 -3.30
N ALA A 383 20.33 -9.20 -3.74
CA ALA A 383 20.55 -9.54 -5.14
C ALA A 383 19.22 -9.49 -5.92
N ALA A 384 19.28 -8.98 -7.15
CA ALA A 384 18.12 -8.96 -8.03
C ALA A 384 17.74 -10.38 -8.45
N CYS A 385 16.44 -10.69 -8.43
CA CYS A 385 15.93 -11.96 -8.90
C CYS A 385 16.16 -12.15 -10.42
N PRO A 386 16.28 -13.39 -10.90
CA PRO A 386 16.25 -13.68 -12.34
C PRO A 386 15.01 -13.04 -12.97
N ASP A 387 15.18 -12.42 -14.14
CA ASP A 387 14.12 -11.75 -14.91
C ASP A 387 13.43 -10.54 -14.25
N SER A 388 13.90 -10.07 -13.10
CA SER A 388 13.30 -8.95 -12.38
C SER A 388 14.33 -7.99 -11.79
N LYS A 389 13.94 -6.73 -11.60
CA LYS A 389 14.74 -5.73 -10.85
C LYS A 389 14.47 -5.78 -9.34
N ARG A 390 13.57 -6.66 -8.90
CA ARG A 390 13.19 -6.84 -7.49
C ARG A 390 14.13 -7.83 -6.81
N THR A 391 14.40 -7.59 -5.54
CA THR A 391 15.14 -8.49 -4.65
C THR A 391 14.17 -9.34 -3.82
N PRO A 392 14.59 -10.47 -3.22
CA PRO A 392 13.76 -11.19 -2.24
C PRO A 392 13.23 -10.28 -1.12
N LEU A 393 14.05 -9.34 -0.65
CA LEU A 393 13.65 -8.35 0.35
C LEU A 393 12.59 -7.38 -0.21
N ASP A 394 12.72 -6.94 -1.46
CA ASP A 394 11.72 -6.09 -2.12
C ASP A 394 10.38 -6.81 -2.25
N ILE A 395 10.38 -8.15 -2.46
CA ILE A 395 9.17 -8.96 -2.53
C ILE A 395 8.52 -9.06 -1.15
N LEU A 396 9.30 -9.40 -0.11
CA LEU A 396 8.81 -9.50 1.27
C LEU A 396 8.22 -8.17 1.75
N LEU A 397 8.99 -7.09 1.63
CA LEU A 397 8.54 -5.75 2.02
C LEU A 397 7.42 -5.24 1.12
N GLY A 398 7.45 -5.56 -0.17
CA GLY A 398 6.39 -5.21 -1.12
C GLY A 398 5.07 -5.89 -0.78
N ASP A 399 5.07 -7.15 -0.37
CA ASP A 399 3.86 -7.84 0.07
C ASP A 399 3.32 -7.21 1.37
N PHE A 400 4.21 -6.97 2.34
CA PHE A 400 3.87 -6.28 3.60
C PHE A 400 3.27 -4.88 3.38
N ILE A 401 3.93 -4.04 2.57
CA ILE A 401 3.50 -2.67 2.26
C ILE A 401 2.24 -2.63 1.41
N HIS A 402 1.87 -3.69 0.69
CA HIS A 402 0.60 -3.71 -0.07
C HIS A 402 -0.53 -4.40 0.70
N GLY A 403 -0.33 -4.72 1.98
CA GLY A 403 -1.31 -5.42 2.80
C GLY A 403 -1.57 -6.87 2.34
N ARG A 404 -0.62 -7.46 1.62
CA ARG A 404 -0.66 -8.88 1.21
C ARG A 404 0.05 -9.71 2.29
N ASP A 405 -0.39 -10.95 2.46
CA ASP A 405 0.23 -11.86 3.42
C ASP A 405 1.65 -12.21 2.97
N ALA A 406 2.64 -11.70 3.70
CA ALA A 406 4.02 -12.11 3.57
C ALA A 406 4.26 -13.36 4.43
N TYR A 407 5.17 -14.23 4.02
CA TYR A 407 5.51 -15.43 4.79
C TYR A 407 6.98 -15.42 5.17
N VAL A 408 7.23 -15.66 6.46
CA VAL A 408 8.55 -15.94 7.01
C VAL A 408 8.57 -17.40 7.42
N TYR A 409 9.67 -18.09 7.16
CA TYR A 409 9.81 -19.51 7.48
C TYR A 409 10.64 -19.66 8.75
N VAL A 410 10.15 -20.44 9.70
CA VAL A 410 10.86 -20.75 10.94
C VAL A 410 11.29 -22.21 10.88
N ARG A 411 12.59 -22.47 10.97
CA ARG A 411 13.15 -23.83 11.01
C ARG A 411 13.84 -24.05 12.35
N GLY A 412 13.70 -25.23 12.95
CA GLY A 412 14.51 -25.56 14.12
C GLY A 412 16.00 -25.54 13.78
N SER A 413 16.83 -25.19 14.77
CA SER A 413 18.28 -25.27 14.67
C SER A 413 18.84 -26.04 15.86
N ASP A 414 20.16 -26.19 15.89
CA ASP A 414 20.85 -26.72 17.06
C ASP A 414 20.45 -25.94 18.32
N SER A 415 20.27 -26.65 19.43
CA SER A 415 19.92 -26.02 20.71
C SER A 415 21.09 -25.22 21.26
N PRO A 416 20.85 -24.03 21.83
CA PRO A 416 21.86 -23.28 22.55
C PRO A 416 22.22 -23.89 23.92
N SER A 417 21.45 -24.88 24.42
CA SER A 417 21.69 -25.53 25.72
C SER A 417 22.29 -26.93 25.55
N VAL A 418 23.34 -27.22 26.32
CA VAL A 418 23.95 -28.56 26.42
C VAL A 418 22.98 -29.60 26.99
N ASP A 419 21.98 -29.13 27.76
CA ASP A 419 21.00 -29.99 28.43
C ASP A 419 19.82 -30.38 27.52
N THR A 420 19.73 -29.82 26.30
CA THR A 420 18.69 -30.20 25.35
C THR A 420 19.01 -31.54 24.67
N PRO A 421 18.11 -32.55 24.74
CA PRO A 421 18.34 -33.83 24.09
C PRO A 421 18.49 -33.72 22.57
N LYS A 422 19.46 -34.45 22.01
CA LYS A 422 19.74 -34.43 20.56
C LYS A 422 18.55 -34.85 19.69
N TRP A 423 17.76 -35.83 20.17
CA TRP A 423 16.59 -36.29 19.43
C TRP A 423 15.56 -35.16 19.21
N LEU A 424 15.46 -34.21 20.15
CA LEU A 424 14.56 -33.08 20.07
C LEU A 424 15.08 -32.02 19.09
N THR A 425 16.39 -31.74 19.10
CA THR A 425 17.00 -30.82 18.13
C THR A 425 16.93 -31.35 16.71
N ASP A 426 17.18 -32.65 16.53
CA ASP A 426 17.12 -33.31 15.22
C ASP A 426 15.69 -33.25 14.66
N LEU A 427 14.68 -33.58 15.50
CA LEU A 427 13.27 -33.48 15.13
C LEU A 427 12.87 -32.05 14.73
N MET A 428 13.28 -31.05 15.51
CA MET A 428 12.94 -29.65 15.25
C MET A 428 13.65 -29.11 14.00
N SER A 429 14.89 -29.53 13.73
CA SER A 429 15.67 -29.12 12.56
C SER A 429 15.04 -29.54 11.23
N ASP A 430 14.27 -30.62 11.27
CA ASP A 430 13.58 -31.22 10.13
C ASP A 430 12.22 -30.56 9.84
N ILE A 431 11.71 -29.71 10.74
CA ILE A 431 10.41 -29.05 10.62
C ILE A 431 10.63 -27.58 10.22
N THR A 432 9.97 -27.15 9.14
CA THR A 432 9.94 -25.75 8.72
C THR A 432 8.50 -25.26 8.65
N VAL A 433 8.18 -24.24 9.46
CA VAL A 433 6.84 -23.69 9.59
C VAL A 433 6.75 -22.36 8.84
N PRO A 434 5.82 -22.21 7.87
CA PRO A 434 5.50 -20.91 7.30
C PRO A 434 4.66 -20.11 8.29
N VAL A 435 5.21 -19.02 8.78
CA VAL A 435 4.53 -18.08 9.69
C VAL A 435 4.05 -16.89 8.86
N PRO A 436 2.73 -16.63 8.82
CA PRO A 436 2.22 -15.43 8.17
C PRO A 436 2.70 -14.20 8.93
N PHE A 437 3.31 -13.27 8.20
CA PHE A 437 3.67 -11.93 8.64
C PHE A 437 2.64 -10.96 8.06
N PRO A 438 1.56 -10.66 8.82
CA PRO A 438 0.41 -9.95 8.26
C PRO A 438 0.83 -8.56 7.79
N GLY A 439 0.66 -8.32 6.48
CA GLY A 439 0.86 -7.01 5.88
C GLY A 439 -0.19 -6.05 6.43
N ARG A 440 0.24 -5.10 7.27
CA ARG A 440 -0.58 -3.96 7.66
C ARG A 440 0.21 -2.71 7.30
N LEU A 441 -0.22 -2.03 6.23
CA LEU A 441 0.09 -0.61 6.10
C LEU A 441 -0.45 0.09 7.33
N PRO A 442 0.38 0.80 8.12
CA PRO A 442 -0.14 1.72 9.11
C PRO A 442 -1.10 2.67 8.40
N GLU A 443 -2.30 2.88 8.93
CA GLU A 443 -3.33 3.76 8.31
C GLU A 443 -2.84 5.20 8.07
N ASN A 444 -1.65 5.57 8.58
CA ASN A 444 -1.04 6.88 8.49
C ASN A 444 0.47 6.84 8.16
N LEU A 445 0.93 5.93 7.27
CA LEU A 445 2.34 5.89 6.87
C LEU A 445 2.82 7.26 6.35
N LEU A 446 2.01 7.96 5.54
CA LEU A 446 2.28 9.34 5.13
C LEU A 446 1.35 10.30 5.88
N LYS A 447 1.83 10.90 6.98
CA LYS A 447 1.05 11.80 7.83
C LYS A 447 0.82 13.16 7.19
N ASN A 448 1.87 13.70 6.55
CA ASN A 448 1.83 15.02 5.93
C ASN A 448 2.75 15.07 4.72
N PHE A 449 2.30 15.74 3.66
CA PHE A 449 3.08 16.02 2.47
C PHE A 449 2.95 17.51 2.11
N SER A 450 4.08 18.18 1.96
CA SER A 450 4.12 19.58 1.54
C SER A 450 5.21 19.85 0.50
N LEU A 451 4.94 20.84 -0.35
CA LEU A 451 5.85 21.34 -1.37
C LEU A 451 6.19 22.79 -1.02
N THR A 452 7.48 23.11 -0.97
CA THR A 452 8.01 24.45 -0.66
C THR A 452 9.03 24.87 -1.73
N ASP A 453 9.36 26.16 -1.78
CA ASP A 453 10.34 26.73 -2.73
C ASP A 453 10.08 26.33 -4.20
N VAL A 454 8.83 26.42 -4.65
CA VAL A 454 8.43 26.01 -6.00
C VAL A 454 8.83 27.06 -7.03
N ASN A 455 9.59 26.65 -8.04
CA ASN A 455 9.99 27.44 -9.19
C ASN A 455 9.54 26.77 -10.49
N PHE A 456 8.78 27.48 -11.30
CA PHE A 456 8.29 27.00 -12.59
C PHE A 456 9.19 27.50 -13.73
N HIS A 457 9.70 26.57 -14.53
CA HIS A 457 10.43 26.89 -15.75
C HIS A 457 9.54 26.65 -16.95
N LEU A 458 9.20 27.72 -17.66
CA LEU A 458 8.43 27.60 -18.90
C LEU A 458 9.35 27.24 -20.06
N PRO A 459 8.83 26.49 -21.06
CA PRO A 459 9.61 26.09 -22.22
C PRO A 459 10.03 27.28 -23.08
N GLY A 460 11.14 27.11 -23.81
CA GLY A 460 11.69 28.12 -24.72
C GLY A 460 10.78 28.40 -25.92
N PHE A 461 10.93 29.58 -26.54
CA PHE A 461 10.11 30.03 -27.67
C PHE A 461 10.04 29.05 -28.86
N PHE A 462 11.14 28.35 -29.15
CA PHE A 462 11.25 27.40 -30.27
C PHE A 462 10.88 25.96 -29.92
N ALA A 463 10.49 25.69 -28.66
CA ALA A 463 10.09 24.36 -28.25
C ALA A 463 8.76 23.97 -28.89
N GLN A 464 8.68 22.76 -29.43
CA GLN A 464 7.44 22.23 -29.99
C GLN A 464 6.48 21.87 -28.83
N PRO A 465 5.20 22.29 -28.88
CA PRO A 465 4.24 22.09 -27.78
C PRO A 465 4.11 20.64 -27.27
N ASP A 466 4.28 19.66 -28.15
CA ASP A 466 4.12 18.22 -27.83
C ASP A 466 5.47 17.50 -27.63
N SER A 467 6.58 18.23 -27.59
CA SER A 467 7.92 17.67 -27.36
C SER A 467 8.32 17.72 -25.88
N PRO A 468 9.30 16.91 -25.42
CA PRO A 468 9.85 17.02 -24.06
C PRO A 468 10.42 18.41 -23.74
N GLU A 469 10.90 19.13 -24.76
CA GLU A 469 11.40 20.51 -24.64
C GLU A 469 10.27 21.52 -24.46
N GLY A 470 9.06 21.17 -24.90
CA GLY A 470 7.83 21.93 -24.72
C GLY A 470 7.21 21.76 -23.35
N GLN A 471 7.65 20.81 -22.52
CA GLN A 471 7.09 20.58 -21.19
C GLN A 471 7.61 21.60 -20.18
N PRO A 472 6.74 22.18 -19.34
CA PRO A 472 7.18 22.98 -18.21
C PRO A 472 7.95 22.11 -17.21
N ARG A 473 8.92 22.71 -16.52
CA ARG A 473 9.72 22.02 -15.51
C ARG A 473 9.56 22.67 -14.16
N ILE A 474 9.76 21.90 -13.10
CA ILE A 474 9.60 22.35 -11.72
C ILE A 474 10.86 22.08 -10.92
N ASP A 475 11.31 23.09 -10.19
CA ASP A 475 12.15 22.91 -9.01
C ASP A 475 11.28 23.06 -7.77
N ALA A 476 11.48 22.19 -6.77
CA ALA A 476 10.77 22.27 -5.50
C ALA A 476 11.52 21.55 -4.38
N LYS A 477 11.19 21.86 -3.14
CA LYS A 477 11.56 21.05 -1.97
C LYS A 477 10.32 20.30 -1.47
N ILE A 478 10.40 18.98 -1.51
CA ILE A 478 9.41 18.06 -0.94
C ILE A 478 9.73 17.87 0.54
N LYS A 479 8.72 17.99 1.39
CA LYS A 479 8.79 17.59 2.80
C LYS A 479 7.66 16.62 3.10
N ALA A 480 8.01 15.42 3.54
CA ALA A 480 7.08 14.35 3.88
C ALA A 480 7.32 13.90 5.32
N LEU A 481 6.27 13.87 6.14
CA LEU A 481 6.32 13.29 7.48
C LEU A 481 5.79 11.86 7.42
N VAL A 482 6.67 10.89 7.68
CA VAL A 482 6.37 9.46 7.62
C VAL A 482 6.17 8.90 9.02
N GLY A 483 5.06 8.21 9.26
CA GLY A 483 4.84 7.46 10.49
C GLY A 483 5.65 6.17 10.49
N LEU A 484 6.56 6.01 11.45
CA LEU A 484 7.21 4.73 11.70
C LEU A 484 6.34 3.89 12.65
N PRO A 485 6.18 2.58 12.43
CA PRO A 485 5.54 1.68 13.38
C PRO A 485 6.23 1.71 14.75
N ASP A 486 5.47 1.57 15.83
CA ASP A 486 5.99 1.62 17.21
C ASP A 486 6.99 0.48 17.50
N GLU A 487 6.92 -0.61 16.74
CA GLU A 487 7.82 -1.77 16.86
C GLU A 487 9.24 -1.48 16.34
N ILE A 488 9.43 -0.41 15.55
CA ILE A 488 10.71 -0.01 14.95
C ILE A 488 11.40 1.04 15.81
N ASN A 489 12.26 0.58 16.73
CA ASN A 489 13.01 1.44 17.64
C ASN A 489 14.53 1.42 17.36
N PHE A 490 14.90 1.63 16.10
CA PHE A 490 16.30 1.76 15.66
C PHE A 490 16.46 2.93 14.67
N PRO A 491 17.70 3.41 14.42
CA PRO A 491 17.94 4.52 13.50
C PRO A 491 17.62 4.12 12.06
N VAL A 492 16.78 4.91 11.40
CA VAL A 492 16.43 4.76 9.98
C VAL A 492 16.67 6.09 9.29
N ASP A 493 17.48 6.08 8.24
CA ASP A 493 17.73 7.24 7.39
C ASP A 493 17.29 6.98 5.94
N VAL A 494 17.06 8.04 5.18
CA VAL A 494 16.66 8.01 3.78
C VAL A 494 17.58 8.92 2.97
N ASP A 495 18.51 8.30 2.24
CA ASP A 495 19.54 9.00 1.46
C ASP A 495 19.03 9.49 0.10
N LYS A 496 18.15 8.69 -0.52
CA LYS A 496 17.65 8.97 -1.87
C LYS A 496 16.18 8.61 -2.02
N VAL A 497 15.48 9.41 -2.80
CA VAL A 497 14.07 9.21 -3.14
C VAL A 497 13.89 9.35 -4.65
N ARG A 498 13.03 8.52 -5.23
CA ARG A 498 12.49 8.73 -6.57
C ARG A 498 10.99 8.45 -6.53
N ALA A 499 10.23 9.08 -7.42
CA ALA A 499 8.78 8.93 -7.41
C ALA A 499 8.20 9.11 -8.80
N ASP A 500 7.12 8.38 -9.06
CA ASP A 500 6.27 8.63 -10.22
C ASP A 500 4.92 9.09 -9.71
N ALA A 501 4.54 10.33 -10.00
CA ALA A 501 3.37 10.97 -9.40
C ALA A 501 2.35 11.43 -10.45
N ASP A 502 1.11 11.01 -10.28
CA ASP A 502 -0.04 11.49 -11.03
C ASP A 502 -0.76 12.60 -10.27
N ILE A 503 -1.05 13.70 -10.97
CA ILE A 503 -1.71 14.88 -10.42
C ILE A 503 -3.14 14.92 -10.94
N PHE A 504 -4.10 15.13 -10.04
CA PHE A 504 -5.53 15.17 -10.31
C PHE A 504 -6.14 16.47 -9.81
N TYR A 505 -7.13 16.96 -10.57
CA TYR A 505 -7.99 18.06 -10.19
C TYR A 505 -9.45 17.62 -10.30
N HIS A 506 -10.22 17.69 -9.20
CA HIS A 506 -11.59 17.19 -9.12
C HIS A 506 -11.77 15.76 -9.69
N GLY A 507 -10.82 14.87 -9.42
CA GLY A 507 -10.82 13.48 -9.88
C GLY A 507 -10.41 13.27 -11.33
N LYS A 508 -10.16 14.34 -12.10
CA LYS A 508 -9.64 14.25 -13.48
C LYS A 508 -8.12 14.37 -13.48
N LYS A 509 -7.44 13.53 -14.27
CA LYS A 509 -5.98 13.55 -14.38
C LYS A 509 -5.52 14.81 -15.10
N LEU A 510 -4.78 15.67 -14.40
CA LEU A 510 -4.19 16.90 -14.94
C LEU A 510 -2.90 16.57 -15.73
N GLY A 511 -2.05 15.74 -15.14
CA GLY A 511 -0.75 15.41 -15.68
C GLY A 511 0.02 14.44 -14.80
N ASN A 512 1.25 14.13 -15.19
CA ASN A 512 2.19 13.33 -14.43
C ASN A 512 3.51 14.09 -14.22
N LEU A 513 4.05 13.96 -13.02
CA LEU A 513 5.38 14.42 -12.63
C LEU A 513 6.30 13.20 -12.62
N ASP A 514 7.26 13.19 -13.55
CA ASP A 514 8.26 12.14 -13.67
C ASP A 514 9.48 12.50 -12.80
N LEU A 515 9.64 11.79 -11.68
CA LEU A 515 10.85 11.82 -10.85
C LEU A 515 11.54 10.45 -10.87
N SER A 516 11.65 9.83 -12.04
CA SER A 516 12.32 8.53 -12.22
C SER A 516 13.80 8.52 -11.83
N ARG A 517 14.44 9.70 -11.81
CA ARG A 517 15.83 9.89 -11.36
C ARG A 517 15.89 10.01 -9.84
N TRP A 518 16.81 9.27 -9.23
CA TRP A 518 17.12 9.36 -7.80
C TRP A 518 17.51 10.79 -7.41
N GLN A 519 16.75 11.37 -6.50
CA GLN A 519 17.03 12.66 -5.88
C GLN A 519 17.67 12.43 -4.51
N PRO A 520 18.65 13.27 -4.12
CA PRO A 520 19.17 13.24 -2.77
C PRO A 520 18.08 13.66 -1.78
N ALA A 521 18.01 12.95 -0.67
CA ALA A 521 17.10 13.22 0.43
C ALA A 521 17.85 13.20 1.75
N ASN A 522 17.29 13.87 2.75
CA ASN A 522 17.72 13.81 4.14
C ASN A 522 16.54 13.40 4.99
N ALA A 523 16.75 12.50 5.96
CA ALA A 523 15.74 12.18 6.95
C ALA A 523 16.11 12.74 8.32
N THR A 524 15.11 13.23 9.05
CA THR A 524 15.26 13.68 10.43
C THR A 524 14.13 13.08 11.27
N ARG A 525 14.49 12.46 12.39
CA ARG A 525 13.49 11.92 13.32
C ARG A 525 12.92 13.05 14.16
N ILE A 526 11.61 13.17 14.19
CA ILE A 526 10.87 14.11 15.04
C ILE A 526 10.22 13.30 16.15
N ASP A 527 10.72 13.48 17.37
CA ASP A 527 10.11 12.89 18.57
C ASP A 527 9.16 13.92 19.19
N SER A 528 7.86 13.65 19.16
CA SER A 528 6.81 14.50 19.72
C SER A 528 5.92 13.68 20.64
N LYS A 529 5.39 14.29 21.71
CA LYS A 529 4.36 13.68 22.57
C LYS A 529 3.00 13.55 21.87
N ASP A 530 2.85 14.23 20.73
CA ASP A 530 1.69 14.21 19.86
C ASP A 530 1.94 13.16 18.76
N GLU A 531 1.20 12.05 18.79
CA GLU A 531 1.36 10.93 17.85
C GLU A 531 1.23 11.39 16.39
N ASP A 532 0.47 12.44 16.08
CA ASP A 532 0.33 12.94 14.70
C ASP A 532 1.58 13.69 14.20
N LYS A 533 2.50 14.05 15.11
CA LYS A 533 3.73 14.80 14.79
C LYS A 533 5.01 14.01 15.00
N SER A 534 4.93 12.85 15.64
CA SER A 534 6.06 11.93 15.74
C SER A 534 6.25 11.20 14.42
N GLY A 535 7.50 11.06 13.98
CA GLY A 535 7.79 10.36 12.73
C GLY A 535 9.12 10.74 12.11
N LEU A 536 9.35 10.25 10.90
CA LEU A 536 10.52 10.52 10.09
C LEU A 536 10.18 11.62 9.08
N LEU A 537 10.72 12.83 9.28
CA LEU A 537 10.63 13.91 8.30
C LEU A 537 11.67 13.70 7.22
N VAL A 538 11.21 13.36 6.01
CA VAL A 538 12.02 13.18 4.82
C VAL A 538 11.92 14.44 3.97
N GLU A 539 13.06 15.06 3.70
CA GLU A 539 13.19 16.23 2.83
C GLU A 539 13.97 15.87 1.57
N ALA A 540 13.39 16.14 0.40
CA ALA A 540 14.03 15.88 -0.88
C ALA A 540 13.98 17.12 -1.78
N ALA A 541 15.10 17.44 -2.43
CA ALA A 541 15.16 18.53 -3.39
C ALA A 541 14.92 17.99 -4.80
N VAL A 542 13.87 18.49 -5.45
CA VAL A 542 13.55 18.22 -6.85
C VAL A 542 14.10 19.35 -7.70
N ARG A 543 14.83 18.99 -8.75
CA ARG A 543 15.39 19.95 -9.72
C ARG A 543 15.03 19.54 -11.14
N ASP A 544 14.59 20.52 -11.92
CA ASP A 544 14.37 20.43 -13.36
C ASP A 544 13.42 19.28 -13.75
N ALA A 545 12.43 19.00 -12.89
CA ALA A 545 11.54 17.86 -13.09
C ALA A 545 10.47 18.20 -14.15
N PRO A 546 10.38 17.43 -15.24
CA PRO A 546 9.39 17.68 -16.28
C PRO A 546 7.98 17.37 -15.77
N VAL A 547 7.05 18.28 -16.05
CA VAL A 547 5.63 18.09 -15.81
C VAL A 547 4.94 17.86 -17.13
N ASN A 548 4.49 16.63 -17.34
CA ASN A 548 3.78 16.26 -18.54
C ASN A 548 2.28 16.47 -18.34
N ILE A 549 1.71 17.41 -19.09
CA ILE A 549 0.30 17.77 -19.02
C ILE A 549 -0.47 16.80 -19.91
N THR A 550 -1.29 15.94 -19.30
CA THR A 550 -2.05 14.91 -20.04
C THR A 550 -3.41 15.42 -20.51
N ASP A 551 -4.02 16.34 -19.76
CA ASP A 551 -5.31 16.94 -20.12
C ASP A 551 -5.21 18.47 -20.13
N GLN A 552 -5.22 19.00 -21.34
CA GLN A 552 -5.06 20.42 -21.60
C GLN A 552 -6.29 21.26 -21.17
N ALA A 553 -7.48 20.65 -21.16
CA ALA A 553 -8.71 21.32 -20.71
C ALA A 553 -8.72 21.44 -19.18
N VAL A 554 -8.31 20.39 -18.48
CA VAL A 554 -8.16 20.40 -17.01
C VAL A 554 -7.05 21.37 -16.59
N PHE A 555 -5.92 21.38 -17.30
CA PHE A 555 -4.87 22.38 -17.07
C PHE A 555 -5.39 23.81 -17.24
N SER A 556 -6.15 24.06 -18.30
CA SER A 556 -6.75 25.38 -18.54
C SER A 556 -7.72 25.79 -17.43
N GLU A 557 -8.49 24.85 -16.89
CA GLU A 557 -9.39 25.05 -15.76
C GLU A 557 -8.62 25.38 -14.48
N VAL A 558 -7.57 24.63 -14.17
CA VAL A 558 -6.69 24.84 -13.00
C VAL A 558 -6.02 26.22 -13.06
N VAL A 559 -5.40 26.57 -14.19
CA VAL A 559 -4.75 27.88 -14.35
C VAL A 559 -5.77 29.01 -14.28
N SER A 560 -6.96 28.82 -14.86
CA SER A 560 -8.05 29.80 -14.76
C SER A 560 -8.50 29.98 -13.31
N ALA A 561 -8.64 28.89 -12.55
CA ALA A 561 -8.98 28.95 -11.14
C ALA A 561 -7.89 29.68 -10.33
N LEU A 562 -6.62 29.41 -10.60
CA LEU A 562 -5.51 30.10 -9.92
C LEU A 562 -5.44 31.59 -10.25
N LEU A 563 -5.73 32.01 -11.48
CA LEU A 563 -5.66 33.41 -11.89
C LEU A 563 -6.89 34.24 -11.51
N PHE A 564 -8.09 33.64 -11.59
CA PHE A 564 -9.35 34.38 -11.54
C PHE A 564 -10.23 34.02 -10.34
N SER A 565 -9.93 32.96 -9.58
CA SER A 565 -10.67 32.60 -8.36
C SER A 565 -10.02 33.20 -7.11
N SER A 566 -10.82 33.34 -6.05
CA SER A 566 -10.36 33.72 -4.71
C SER A 566 -10.11 32.53 -3.79
N LYS A 567 -10.44 31.31 -4.22
CA LYS A 567 -10.33 30.08 -3.43
C LYS A 567 -9.08 29.29 -3.80
N SER A 568 -8.46 28.65 -2.81
CA SER A 568 -7.39 27.67 -3.01
C SER A 568 -7.84 26.54 -3.93
N VAL A 569 -6.92 26.13 -4.82
CA VAL A 569 -7.11 24.99 -5.72
C VAL A 569 -6.48 23.78 -5.06
N ASN A 570 -7.28 22.75 -4.80
CA ASN A 570 -6.78 21.50 -4.22
C ASN A 570 -6.41 20.53 -5.34
N LEU A 571 -5.13 20.21 -5.44
CA LEU A 571 -4.62 19.19 -6.36
C LEU A 571 -4.40 17.90 -5.58
N SER A 572 -5.03 16.81 -5.99
CA SER A 572 -4.79 15.50 -5.42
C SER A 572 -3.60 14.87 -6.13
N VAL A 573 -2.65 14.33 -5.37
CA VAL A 573 -1.47 13.66 -5.89
C VAL A 573 -1.53 12.21 -5.47
N LYS A 574 -1.31 11.29 -6.42
CA LYS A 574 -1.13 9.86 -6.18
C LYS A 574 0.22 9.47 -6.74
N ALA A 575 1.08 8.87 -5.94
CA ALA A 575 2.43 8.53 -6.34
C ALA A 575 2.84 7.13 -5.88
N GLU A 576 3.69 6.49 -6.67
CA GLU A 576 4.51 5.35 -6.24
C GLU A 576 5.92 5.87 -5.94
N VAL A 577 6.37 5.69 -4.70
CA VAL A 577 7.66 6.21 -4.23
C VAL A 577 8.62 5.05 -3.98
N ASP A 578 9.85 5.19 -4.47
CA ASP A 578 10.96 4.32 -4.09
C ASP A 578 11.95 5.11 -3.24
N VAL A 579 12.41 4.48 -2.16
CA VAL A 579 13.34 5.06 -1.19
C VAL A 579 14.56 4.16 -1.03
N GLU A 580 15.73 4.78 -0.92
CA GLU A 580 16.97 4.11 -0.49
C GLU A 580 17.14 4.36 1.00
N MET A 581 16.95 3.31 1.80
CA MET A 581 17.01 3.36 3.25
C MET A 581 18.38 2.92 3.74
N VAL A 582 18.89 3.63 4.74
CA VAL A 582 20.13 3.28 5.44
C VAL A 582 19.76 2.92 6.88
N THR A 583 20.15 1.71 7.29
CA THR A 583 19.96 1.22 8.66
C THR A 583 21.25 0.58 9.16
N SER A 584 21.28 0.21 10.43
CA SER A 584 22.41 -0.53 11.02
C SER A 584 22.69 -1.89 10.35
N LEU A 585 21.72 -2.44 9.62
CA LEU A 585 21.87 -3.70 8.87
C LEU A 585 22.47 -3.52 7.46
N GLY A 586 22.61 -2.28 7.00
CA GLY A 586 23.09 -1.92 5.67
C GLY A 586 22.12 -1.03 4.90
N THR A 587 22.40 -0.86 3.61
CA THR A 587 21.60 -0.03 2.69
C THR A 587 20.74 -0.92 1.81
N PHE A 588 19.43 -0.66 1.76
CA PHE A 588 18.50 -1.38 0.89
C PHE A 588 17.45 -0.45 0.30
N LYS A 589 16.76 -0.92 -0.74
CA LYS A 589 15.79 -0.13 -1.49
C LYS A 589 14.40 -0.65 -1.19
N VAL A 590 13.51 0.23 -0.77
CA VAL A 590 12.07 -0.08 -0.64
C VAL A 590 11.36 0.57 -1.81
N ARG A 591 10.57 -0.22 -2.54
CA ARG A 591 9.96 0.19 -3.81
C ARG A 591 8.45 0.20 -3.73
N LYS A 592 7.83 1.01 -4.58
CA LYS A 592 6.37 1.10 -4.77
C LYS A 592 5.64 1.38 -3.46
N ILE A 593 6.17 2.30 -2.65
CA ILE A 593 5.45 2.80 -1.48
C ILE A 593 4.31 3.68 -2.00
N PRO A 594 3.04 3.31 -1.76
CA PRO A 594 1.91 4.14 -2.18
C PRO A 594 1.86 5.42 -1.35
N ALA A 595 1.77 6.56 -2.02
CA ALA A 595 1.65 7.87 -1.40
C ALA A 595 0.47 8.63 -2.02
N GLU A 596 -0.50 9.02 -1.20
CA GLU A 596 -1.61 9.86 -1.63
C GLU A 596 -1.71 11.10 -0.74
N GLY A 597 -2.01 12.25 -1.35
CA GLY A 597 -2.12 13.51 -0.62
C GLY A 597 -2.86 14.59 -1.40
N VAL A 598 -3.26 15.65 -0.69
CA VAL A 598 -3.89 16.83 -1.31
C VAL A 598 -3.00 18.05 -1.07
N VAL A 599 -2.57 18.68 -2.15
CA VAL A 599 -1.74 19.89 -2.13
C VAL A 599 -2.63 21.10 -2.40
N PRO A 600 -2.87 21.97 -1.40
CA PRO A 600 -3.56 23.23 -1.62
C PRO A 600 -2.63 24.23 -2.30
N VAL A 601 -3.01 24.68 -3.49
CA VAL A 601 -2.32 25.74 -4.25
C VAL A 601 -3.09 27.05 -4.05
N LYS A 602 -2.41 28.08 -3.54
CA LYS A 602 -3.03 29.39 -3.33
C LYS A 602 -3.20 30.11 -4.67
N PRO A 603 -4.37 30.70 -4.97
CA PRO A 603 -4.55 31.49 -6.17
C PRO A 603 -3.69 32.77 -6.14
N ILE A 604 -3.46 33.33 -7.32
CA ILE A 604 -2.66 34.54 -7.59
C ILE A 604 -3.35 35.83 -7.02
N GLY A 605 -4.36 35.67 -6.17
CA GLY A 605 -5.12 36.75 -5.58
C GLY A 605 -5.52 36.61 -4.11
N SER A 606 -5.08 35.57 -3.39
CA SER A 606 -5.42 35.33 -1.97
C SER A 606 -4.23 35.60 -1.03
N GLY A 607 -3.57 36.74 -1.20
CA GLY A 607 -2.60 37.23 -0.22
C GLY A 607 -3.34 37.75 1.02
N ASP A 608 -3.00 37.20 2.18
CA ASP A 608 -3.40 37.67 3.51
C ASP A 608 -2.63 38.97 3.82
N GLY A 609 -2.93 40.02 3.07
CA GLY A 609 -2.51 41.38 3.39
C GLY A 609 -3.55 41.96 4.34
N SER A 610 -3.17 42.22 5.58
CA SER A 610 -3.96 42.98 6.56
C SER A 610 -4.22 44.41 6.06
N GLY A 611 -5.17 44.55 5.14
CA GLY A 611 -5.59 45.80 4.53
C GLY A 611 -6.95 45.57 3.91
N GLY A 612 -8.00 45.95 4.63
CA GLY A 612 -9.39 45.62 4.35
C GLY A 612 -9.87 45.92 2.93
N GLY A 613 -10.78 45.06 2.46
CA GLY A 613 -11.59 45.29 1.27
C GLY A 613 -11.77 44.04 0.42
N GLY A 614 -12.71 43.19 0.80
CA GLY A 614 -13.21 42.05 0.01
C GLY A 614 -13.96 42.47 -1.26
N GLY A 615 -13.27 43.15 -2.17
CA GLY A 615 -13.76 43.46 -3.51
C GLY A 615 -12.88 42.80 -4.57
N LYS A 616 -13.43 42.64 -5.78
CA LYS A 616 -12.70 42.47 -7.06
C LYS A 616 -11.63 43.57 -7.20
N GLY A 617 -10.53 43.43 -6.49
CA GLY A 617 -9.44 44.40 -6.41
C GLY A 617 -8.55 44.19 -7.63
N ASP A 618 -8.73 45.07 -8.61
CA ASP A 618 -7.97 45.24 -9.84
C ASP A 618 -6.54 44.69 -9.75
N MET A 619 -6.18 43.72 -10.61
CA MET A 619 -4.84 43.12 -10.67
C MET A 619 -3.73 44.18 -10.74
N PHE A 620 -4.05 45.34 -11.33
CA PHE A 620 -3.22 46.53 -11.37
C PHE A 620 -2.76 47.02 -9.99
N LYS A 621 -3.63 47.05 -8.97
CA LYS A 621 -3.26 47.51 -7.62
C LYS A 621 -2.29 46.56 -6.91
N ARG A 622 -2.21 45.30 -7.34
CA ARG A 622 -1.43 44.24 -6.70
C ARG A 622 -0.08 44.04 -7.36
N VAL A 623 -0.06 44.04 -8.70
CA VAL A 623 1.18 43.99 -9.49
C VAL A 623 1.90 45.35 -9.44
N ALA A 624 1.13 46.44 -9.35
CA ALA A 624 1.59 47.82 -9.20
C ALA A 624 2.82 48.16 -10.09
N PRO A 625 2.74 47.94 -11.41
CA PRO A 625 3.88 48.13 -12.29
C PRO A 625 4.30 49.61 -12.30
N GLN A 626 5.58 49.84 -12.06
CA GLN A 626 6.23 51.15 -12.13
C GLN A 626 7.18 51.16 -13.31
N PHE A 627 6.98 52.14 -14.21
CA PHE A 627 7.81 52.31 -15.39
C PHE A 627 8.96 53.26 -15.06
N GLY A 628 10.19 52.78 -15.19
CA GLY A 628 11.43 53.51 -15.02
C GLY A 628 11.85 54.22 -16.31
N ASN A 629 13.13 54.11 -16.67
CA ASN A 629 13.66 54.80 -17.84
C ASN A 629 13.08 54.22 -19.15
N LEU A 630 12.76 55.11 -20.09
CA LEU A 630 12.26 54.78 -21.43
C LEU A 630 13.32 55.19 -22.46
N LYS A 631 13.86 54.20 -23.18
CA LYS A 631 14.87 54.41 -24.22
C LYS A 631 14.31 54.07 -25.59
N ILE A 632 14.50 54.95 -26.57
CA ILE A 632 14.13 54.66 -27.96
C ILE A 632 15.29 53.89 -28.60
N LEU A 633 15.00 52.70 -29.12
CA LEU A 633 15.98 51.84 -29.77
C LEU A 633 16.09 52.12 -31.27
N ASP A 634 14.95 52.23 -31.95
CA ASP A 634 14.88 52.45 -33.40
C ASP A 634 13.54 53.08 -33.80
N THR A 635 13.50 53.74 -34.97
CA THR A 635 12.30 54.35 -35.55
C THR A 635 12.17 53.96 -37.02
N GLY A 636 11.02 53.40 -37.39
CA GLY A 636 10.61 53.17 -38.77
C GLY A 636 9.70 54.28 -39.29
N PRO A 637 9.22 54.19 -40.55
CA PRO A 637 8.29 55.19 -41.11
C PRO A 637 6.97 55.31 -40.32
N SER A 638 6.43 54.20 -39.83
CA SER A 638 5.17 54.14 -39.05
C SER A 638 5.33 53.56 -37.65
N SER A 639 6.56 53.17 -37.28
CA SER A 639 6.82 52.41 -36.05
C SER A 639 7.89 53.04 -35.17
N ILE A 640 7.73 52.88 -33.86
CA ILE A 640 8.71 53.28 -32.86
C ILE A 640 8.99 52.06 -31.99
N ARG A 641 10.26 51.68 -31.86
CA ARG A 641 10.70 50.63 -30.94
C ARG A 641 11.38 51.26 -29.74
N PHE A 642 10.89 50.96 -28.55
CA PHE A 642 11.42 51.45 -27.29
C PHE A 642 11.67 50.30 -26.30
N GLN A 643 12.62 50.52 -25.42
CA GLN A 643 12.92 49.67 -24.28
C GLN A 643 12.50 50.41 -23.02
N ALA A 644 11.79 49.74 -22.12
CA ALA A 644 11.37 50.28 -20.84
C ALA A 644 11.90 49.40 -19.71
N GLU A 645 12.35 50.03 -18.64
CA GLU A 645 12.58 49.37 -17.37
C GLU A 645 11.27 49.32 -16.58
N VAL A 646 10.88 48.15 -16.09
CA VAL A 646 9.64 47.95 -15.35
C VAL A 646 9.95 47.29 -14.01
N ASN A 647 9.45 47.90 -12.94
CA ASN A 647 9.46 47.31 -11.61
C ASN A 647 8.05 46.85 -11.29
N PHE A 648 7.88 45.65 -10.76
CA PHE A 648 6.56 45.14 -10.39
C PHE A 648 6.64 44.15 -9.23
N THR A 649 5.52 43.99 -8.52
CA THR A 649 5.43 43.05 -7.40
C THR A 649 4.73 41.78 -7.87
N ASN A 650 5.39 40.63 -7.70
CA ASN A 650 4.76 39.32 -7.79
C ASN A 650 4.07 39.00 -6.46
N PRO A 651 2.72 38.97 -6.41
CA PRO A 651 1.98 38.74 -5.17
C PRO A 651 1.97 37.26 -4.74
N THR A 652 2.57 36.36 -5.53
CA THR A 652 2.58 34.91 -5.24
C THR A 652 3.82 34.49 -4.46
N ASN A 653 3.74 33.36 -3.79
CA ASN A 653 4.89 32.66 -3.19
C ASN A 653 5.64 31.77 -4.20
N TYR A 654 5.33 31.89 -5.49
CA TYR A 654 5.90 31.08 -6.56
C TYR A 654 6.84 31.92 -7.42
N SER A 655 7.92 31.29 -7.89
CA SER A 655 8.81 31.89 -8.88
C SER A 655 8.53 31.30 -10.26
N ALA A 656 8.80 32.07 -11.31
CA ALA A 656 8.63 31.63 -12.68
C ALA A 656 9.75 32.17 -13.59
N THR A 657 10.33 31.30 -14.40
CA THR A 657 11.23 31.68 -15.49
C THR A 657 10.46 31.60 -16.80
N VAL A 658 10.33 32.73 -17.48
CA VAL A 658 9.57 32.92 -18.72
C VAL A 658 10.55 33.31 -19.83
N PRO A 659 10.95 32.37 -20.71
CA PRO A 659 11.93 32.66 -21.77
C PRO A 659 11.45 33.72 -22.77
N TYR A 660 10.15 33.73 -23.07
CA TYR A 660 9.55 34.69 -23.99
C TYR A 660 8.07 34.92 -23.66
N THR A 661 7.65 36.18 -23.72
CA THR A 661 6.23 36.57 -23.66
C THR A 661 5.94 37.72 -24.62
N ASN A 662 4.76 37.71 -25.24
CA ASN A 662 4.27 38.76 -26.13
C ASN A 662 2.88 39.24 -25.71
N ILE A 663 2.70 40.55 -25.54
CA ILE A 663 1.47 41.18 -25.05
C ILE A 663 1.10 42.31 -26.01
N ASN A 664 -0.18 42.44 -26.38
CA ASN A 664 -0.63 43.56 -27.20
C ASN A 664 -0.90 44.81 -26.35
N ILE A 665 -0.56 45.97 -26.89
CA ILE A 665 -0.96 47.29 -26.38
C ILE A 665 -2.22 47.71 -27.12
N LEU A 666 -3.28 48.06 -26.41
CA LEU A 666 -4.55 48.48 -26.98
C LEU A 666 -4.99 49.83 -26.43
N THR A 667 -5.66 50.60 -27.29
CA THR A 667 -6.38 51.81 -26.91
C THR A 667 -7.79 51.72 -27.48
N ASN A 668 -8.82 51.89 -26.64
CA ASN A 668 -10.23 51.77 -27.03
C ASN A 668 -10.52 50.47 -27.82
N GLY A 669 -9.89 49.35 -27.43
CA GLY A 669 -10.04 48.04 -28.08
C GLY A 669 -9.32 47.89 -29.43
N THR A 670 -8.56 48.89 -29.88
CA THR A 670 -7.76 48.84 -31.11
C THR A 670 -6.29 48.58 -30.75
N ALA A 671 -5.61 47.67 -31.46
CA ALA A 671 -4.22 47.32 -31.16
C ALA A 671 -3.26 48.37 -31.72
N MET A 672 -2.44 48.96 -30.85
CA MET A 672 -1.48 50.02 -31.18
C MET A 672 -0.04 49.50 -31.28
N GLY A 673 0.25 48.36 -30.67
CA GLY A 673 1.60 47.85 -30.59
C GLY A 673 1.69 46.54 -29.83
N GLN A 674 2.92 46.09 -29.61
CA GLN A 674 3.24 44.86 -28.87
C GLN A 674 4.36 45.11 -27.88
N VAL A 675 4.35 44.39 -26.76
CA VAL A 675 5.41 44.33 -25.76
C VAL A 675 5.96 42.91 -25.77
N THR A 676 7.27 42.79 -25.85
CA THR A 676 8.00 41.53 -25.75
C THR A 676 8.97 41.59 -24.58
N ALA A 677 8.96 40.55 -23.76
CA ALA A 677 9.98 40.33 -22.74
C ALA A 677 10.67 38.99 -22.98
N GLN A 678 11.98 38.95 -22.76
CA GLN A 678 12.83 37.78 -22.95
C GLN A 678 13.56 37.44 -21.65
N ASN A 679 13.73 36.14 -21.37
CA ASN A 679 14.44 35.62 -20.19
C ASN A 679 14.00 36.29 -18.89
N LEU A 680 12.69 36.41 -18.70
CA LEU A 680 12.11 37.03 -17.52
C LEU A 680 12.13 36.04 -16.37
N THR A 681 12.88 36.35 -15.32
CA THR A 681 12.80 35.63 -14.04
C THR A 681 11.95 36.43 -13.08
N VAL A 682 10.81 35.87 -12.69
CA VAL A 682 9.88 36.46 -11.74
C VAL A 682 10.08 35.77 -10.39
N VAL A 683 10.52 36.54 -9.39
CA VAL A 683 10.65 36.07 -8.00
C VAL A 683 9.46 36.54 -7.15
N PRO A 684 9.10 35.85 -6.06
CA PRO A 684 8.11 36.33 -5.09
C PRO A 684 8.45 37.73 -4.56
N GLY A 685 7.45 38.60 -4.42
CA GLY A 685 7.65 39.97 -3.96
C GLY A 685 8.15 40.92 -5.06
N ASN A 686 9.03 41.86 -4.71
CA ASN A 686 9.42 42.94 -5.63
C ASN A 686 10.43 42.47 -6.69
N ASN A 687 10.13 42.74 -7.95
CA ASN A 687 11.00 42.51 -9.11
C ASN A 687 11.39 43.87 -9.69
N THR A 688 12.68 44.16 -9.73
CA THR A 688 13.21 45.46 -10.18
C THR A 688 14.13 45.30 -11.38
N GLY A 689 14.16 46.31 -12.25
CA GLY A 689 15.08 46.34 -13.39
C GLY A 689 14.66 45.43 -14.54
N VAL A 690 13.38 45.08 -14.65
CA VAL A 690 12.92 44.20 -15.73
C VAL A 690 12.88 44.97 -17.04
N LEU A 691 13.76 44.60 -17.96
CA LEU A 691 13.82 45.20 -19.29
C LEU A 691 12.76 44.57 -20.19
N VAL A 692 11.87 45.40 -20.72
CA VAL A 692 10.89 45.00 -21.73
C VAL A 692 11.08 45.82 -22.98
N GLU A 693 10.93 45.19 -24.15
CA GLU A 693 10.92 45.88 -25.43
C GLU A 693 9.48 46.04 -25.90
N ALA A 694 9.16 47.19 -26.46
CA ALA A 694 7.85 47.47 -26.98
C ALA A 694 7.95 48.15 -28.35
N VAL A 695 7.06 47.76 -29.23
CA VAL A 695 6.94 48.25 -30.60
C VAL A 695 5.58 48.91 -30.73
N TRP A 696 5.57 50.22 -30.96
CA TRP A 696 4.38 50.99 -31.32
C TRP A 696 4.29 51.09 -32.83
N ASP A 697 3.30 50.44 -33.44
CA ASP A 697 3.05 50.49 -34.89
C ASP A 697 1.54 50.32 -35.17
N PRO A 698 0.73 51.36 -34.90
CA PRO A 698 -0.72 51.28 -35.02
C PRO A 698 -1.19 50.95 -36.45
N LEU A 699 -0.42 51.39 -37.46
CA LEU A 699 -0.72 51.16 -38.87
C LEU A 699 -0.60 49.68 -39.23
N ARG A 700 0.50 49.01 -38.84
CA ARG A 700 0.68 47.58 -39.09
C ARG A 700 -0.28 46.72 -38.26
N MET A 701 -0.58 47.14 -37.03
CA MET A 701 -1.38 46.36 -36.09
C MET A 701 -2.89 46.44 -36.35
N SER A 702 -3.41 47.58 -36.80
CA SER A 702 -4.85 47.81 -36.95
C SER A 702 -5.22 48.63 -38.21
N GLY A 703 -4.31 48.74 -39.17
CA GLY A 703 -4.53 49.45 -40.44
C GLY A 703 -4.79 50.94 -40.24
N GLU A 704 -5.53 51.53 -41.17
CA GLU A 704 -5.85 52.97 -41.15
C GLU A 704 -6.63 53.39 -39.89
N LYS A 705 -7.51 52.50 -39.40
CA LYS A 705 -8.23 52.71 -38.13
C LYS A 705 -7.26 52.82 -36.96
N GLY A 706 -6.23 51.97 -36.92
CA GLY A 706 -5.17 52.01 -35.91
C GLY A 706 -4.43 53.35 -35.93
N ARG A 707 -4.04 53.83 -37.11
CA ARG A 707 -3.39 55.14 -37.27
C ARG A 707 -4.24 56.28 -36.70
N VAL A 708 -5.52 56.36 -37.06
CA VAL A 708 -6.43 57.42 -36.57
C VAL A 708 -6.57 57.38 -35.04
N VAL A 709 -6.79 56.21 -34.45
CA VAL A 709 -6.94 56.08 -32.99
C VAL A 709 -5.60 56.32 -32.27
N GLY A 710 -4.48 55.91 -32.86
CA GLY A 710 -3.14 56.19 -32.34
C GLY A 710 -2.81 57.68 -32.32
N VAL A 711 -3.11 58.40 -33.41
CA VAL A 711 -2.96 59.86 -33.51
C VAL A 711 -3.86 60.58 -32.51
N ASP A 712 -5.13 60.17 -32.37
CA ASP A 712 -6.05 60.72 -31.36
C ASP A 712 -5.54 60.47 -29.94
N PHE A 713 -5.02 59.26 -29.65
CA PHE A 713 -4.41 58.95 -28.36
C PHE A 713 -3.23 59.85 -28.03
N LEU A 714 -2.26 59.98 -28.96
CA LEU A 714 -1.09 60.83 -28.78
C LEU A 714 -1.49 62.29 -28.60
N SER A 715 -2.45 62.77 -29.39
CA SER A 715 -2.96 64.14 -29.32
C SER A 715 -3.59 64.46 -27.96
N ARG A 716 -4.41 63.53 -27.44
CA ARG A 716 -5.01 63.63 -26.10
C ARG A 716 -3.96 63.58 -24.99
N TRP A 717 -3.00 62.67 -25.11
CA TRP A 717 -1.94 62.50 -24.12
C TRP A 717 -1.03 63.75 -24.04
N LEU A 718 -0.58 64.28 -25.18
CA LEU A 718 0.21 65.51 -25.26
C LEU A 718 -0.54 66.73 -24.75
N SER A 719 -1.86 66.79 -24.96
CA SER A 719 -2.73 67.87 -24.47
C SER A 719 -3.08 67.75 -22.98
N GLY A 720 -2.60 66.70 -22.29
CA GLY A 720 -2.81 66.51 -20.85
C GLY A 720 -4.17 65.91 -20.47
N PHE A 721 -4.91 65.31 -21.41
CA PHE A 721 -6.11 64.55 -21.09
C PHE A 721 -5.72 63.24 -20.38
N ASN A 722 -6.60 62.76 -19.49
CA ASN A 722 -6.43 61.45 -18.88
C ASN A 722 -6.68 60.37 -19.95
N THR A 723 -5.61 59.72 -20.40
CA THR A 723 -5.68 58.58 -21.32
C THR A 723 -5.36 57.29 -20.59
N THR A 724 -5.87 56.18 -21.13
CA THR A 724 -5.63 54.82 -20.62
C THR A 724 -5.14 53.93 -21.75
N LEU A 725 -4.14 53.11 -21.44
CA LEU A 725 -3.64 52.03 -22.29
C LEU A 725 -4.06 50.70 -21.68
N ALA A 726 -4.45 49.74 -22.51
CA ALA A 726 -4.74 48.39 -22.07
C ALA A 726 -3.64 47.44 -22.57
N LEU A 727 -3.02 46.69 -21.66
CA LEU A 727 -2.16 45.56 -22.02
C LEU A 727 -3.01 44.30 -22.03
N LYS A 728 -3.09 43.63 -23.17
CA LYS A 728 -3.88 42.41 -23.32
C LYS A 728 -3.04 41.30 -23.91
N THR A 729 -2.96 40.21 -23.18
CA THR A 729 -2.39 38.94 -23.61
C THR A 729 -3.29 38.29 -24.66
N HIS A 730 -2.73 37.40 -25.46
CA HIS A 730 -3.42 36.67 -26.52
C HIS A 730 -3.03 35.19 -26.56
N LYS A 731 -3.67 34.40 -27.42
CA LYS A 731 -3.40 32.95 -27.56
C LYS A 731 -1.92 32.63 -27.77
N ASN A 732 -1.22 33.46 -28.54
CA ASN A 732 0.21 33.31 -28.81
C ASN A 732 1.14 34.07 -27.82
N THR A 733 0.67 34.42 -26.61
CA THR A 733 1.51 35.11 -25.61
C THR A 733 2.74 34.29 -25.29
N ILE A 734 2.55 32.97 -25.11
CA ILE A 734 3.59 31.97 -24.89
C ILE A 734 3.40 30.90 -25.98
N PRO A 735 4.08 31.00 -27.14
CA PRO A 735 3.83 30.10 -28.26
C PRO A 735 4.09 28.62 -27.96
N ALA A 736 5.07 28.34 -27.11
CA ALA A 736 5.40 26.98 -26.67
C ALA A 736 4.33 26.34 -25.77
N GLN A 737 3.38 27.13 -25.24
CA GLN A 737 2.28 26.66 -24.38
C GLN A 737 0.93 27.25 -24.82
N PRO A 738 0.31 26.72 -25.88
CA PRO A 738 -0.90 27.30 -26.48
C PRO A 738 -2.10 27.38 -25.53
N ALA A 739 -2.30 26.40 -24.64
CA ALA A 739 -3.42 26.44 -23.71
C ALA A 739 -3.22 27.44 -22.58
N LEU A 740 -1.99 27.57 -22.07
CA LEU A 740 -1.65 28.66 -21.16
C LEU A 740 -1.93 30.01 -21.84
N GLY A 741 -1.53 30.15 -23.12
CA GLY A 741 -1.85 31.33 -23.91
C GLY A 741 -3.35 31.59 -24.10
N GLU A 742 -4.16 30.55 -24.28
CA GLU A 742 -5.61 30.67 -24.37
C GLU A 742 -6.25 31.15 -23.07
N VAL A 743 -5.85 30.59 -21.92
CA VAL A 743 -6.30 31.07 -20.61
C VAL A 743 -5.86 32.50 -20.36
N LEU A 744 -4.57 32.79 -20.64
CA LEU A 744 -4.01 34.12 -20.47
C LEU A 744 -4.68 35.12 -21.39
N SER A 745 -5.21 34.76 -22.56
CA SER A 745 -5.85 35.72 -23.50
C SER A 745 -7.03 36.53 -22.92
N ARG A 746 -7.58 36.08 -21.78
CA ARG A 746 -8.63 36.78 -21.04
C ARG A 746 -8.10 37.89 -20.15
N LEU A 747 -6.79 37.93 -19.93
CA LEU A 747 -6.14 38.89 -19.07
C LEU A 747 -5.97 40.23 -19.79
N GLU A 748 -6.56 41.27 -19.21
CA GLU A 748 -6.47 42.64 -19.68
C GLU A 748 -6.15 43.55 -18.50
N LEU A 749 -5.04 44.26 -18.60
CA LEU A 749 -4.58 45.21 -17.59
C LEU A 749 -4.74 46.63 -18.13
N LYS A 750 -5.57 47.44 -17.49
CA LYS A 750 -5.76 48.85 -17.86
C LYS A 750 -4.81 49.74 -17.06
N LEU A 751 -3.87 50.34 -17.75
CA LEU A 751 -2.88 51.25 -17.22
C LEU A 751 -3.27 52.70 -17.50
N PRO A 752 -3.29 53.59 -16.49
CA PRO A 752 -3.32 55.02 -16.76
C PRO A 752 -2.00 55.41 -17.44
N THR A 753 -2.08 56.16 -18.53
CA THR A 753 -0.85 56.61 -19.22
C THR A 753 -0.11 57.60 -18.30
N PRO A 754 1.21 57.44 -18.09
CA PRO A 754 1.99 58.38 -17.29
C PRO A 754 1.82 59.80 -17.82
N LYS A 755 1.63 60.78 -16.93
CA LYS A 755 1.67 62.19 -17.33
C LYS A 755 3.13 62.54 -17.67
N LEU A 756 3.31 63.38 -18.67
CA LEU A 756 4.63 63.88 -19.09
C LEU A 756 5.28 64.67 -17.95
N ARG A 757 6.09 64.01 -17.11
CA ARG A 757 6.98 64.64 -16.14
C ARG A 757 8.26 65.05 -16.87
N HIS A 758 8.72 66.28 -16.67
CA HIS A 758 9.96 66.80 -17.27
C HIS A 758 11.02 66.95 -16.17
N GLY A 759 12.30 66.80 -16.53
CA GLY A 759 13.44 66.65 -15.61
C GLY A 759 13.69 67.81 -14.65
N ASP A 760 14.33 67.46 -13.54
CA ASP A 760 14.75 68.25 -12.37
C ASP A 760 13.66 69.06 -11.67
N ASP A 761 12.72 68.35 -11.03
CA ASP A 761 12.23 68.80 -9.73
C ASP A 761 13.09 68.06 -8.70
N ASP A 762 14.21 68.66 -8.29
CA ASP A 762 14.95 68.22 -7.12
C ASP A 762 13.99 68.25 -5.92
N ASP A 763 13.99 67.18 -5.12
CA ASP A 763 13.18 66.95 -3.92
C ASP A 763 13.55 67.89 -2.75
N ASN A 764 13.78 69.17 -3.00
CA ASN A 764 13.91 70.20 -1.98
C ASN A 764 13.16 71.44 -2.44
N ASP A 765 11.94 71.62 -1.92
CA ASP A 765 11.48 72.93 -1.46
C ASP A 765 10.14 72.76 -0.72
N ASP A 766 10.26 72.62 0.60
CA ASP A 766 9.22 73.02 1.54
C ASP A 766 9.04 74.55 1.47
N ASP A 767 8.46 75.06 0.39
CA ASP A 767 7.96 76.43 0.37
C ASP A 767 6.68 76.52 -0.47
N LYS A 768 5.57 76.49 0.25
CA LYS A 768 4.26 76.91 -0.25
C LYS A 768 4.33 78.39 -0.65
N LYS A 769 4.60 78.66 -1.93
CA LYS A 769 4.15 79.88 -2.59
C LYS A 769 3.28 79.55 -3.79
N ASP A 770 2.09 80.13 -3.76
CA ASP A 770 1.05 80.03 -4.77
C ASP A 770 1.60 80.31 -6.19
N GLY A 771 1.54 79.32 -7.07
CA GLY A 771 1.95 79.54 -8.46
C GLY A 771 1.99 78.31 -9.35
N ASN A 772 0.86 77.62 -9.54
CA ASN A 772 0.46 76.90 -10.78
C ASN A 772 1.54 76.29 -11.73
N ASP A 773 2.68 75.79 -11.24
CA ASP A 773 3.71 75.14 -12.06
C ASP A 773 3.44 73.64 -12.11
N LYS A 774 2.42 73.30 -12.91
CA LYS A 774 2.26 71.94 -13.41
C LYS A 774 3.18 71.79 -14.62
N PRO A 775 3.93 70.70 -14.77
CA PRO A 775 4.81 70.48 -15.92
C PRO A 775 4.00 70.50 -17.22
N ARG A 776 4.38 71.37 -18.16
CA ARG A 776 3.75 71.56 -19.48
C ARG A 776 4.81 71.51 -20.56
N PHE A 777 4.47 70.95 -21.73
CA PHE A 777 5.35 70.94 -22.91
C PHE A 777 5.76 72.37 -23.34
N ILE A 778 4.85 73.34 -23.17
CA ILE A 778 5.13 74.77 -23.35
C ILE A 778 5.29 75.38 -21.96
N LYS A 779 6.53 75.75 -21.59
CA LYS A 779 6.83 76.39 -20.29
C LYS A 779 6.47 77.87 -20.32
N GLU A 780 6.89 78.54 -21.39
CA GLU A 780 6.72 79.98 -21.55
C GLU A 780 6.49 80.31 -23.02
N ALA A 781 5.72 81.36 -23.27
CA ALA A 781 5.66 82.00 -24.58
C ALA A 781 6.05 83.48 -24.43
N THR A 782 6.89 84.00 -25.32
CA THR A 782 7.17 85.43 -25.45
C THR A 782 6.64 85.90 -26.79
N MET A 783 5.76 86.90 -26.76
CA MET A 783 5.16 87.53 -27.94
C MET A 783 5.77 88.91 -28.14
N HIS A 784 6.32 89.16 -29.33
CA HIS A 784 6.85 90.44 -29.76
C HIS A 784 5.88 91.11 -30.71
N ILE A 785 5.32 92.26 -30.30
CA ILE A 785 4.28 92.94 -31.08
C ILE A 785 4.87 93.63 -32.31
N LEU A 786 6.00 94.35 -32.20
CA LEU A 786 6.55 95.14 -33.30
C LEU A 786 7.11 94.25 -34.43
N SER A 787 7.80 93.17 -34.07
CA SER A 787 8.32 92.22 -35.04
C SER A 787 7.29 91.19 -35.48
N SER A 788 6.09 91.17 -34.87
CA SER A 788 5.05 90.17 -35.10
C SER A 788 5.59 88.73 -35.03
N THR A 789 6.34 88.42 -33.97
CA THR A 789 6.94 87.09 -33.77
C THR A 789 6.67 86.54 -32.38
N ALA A 790 6.57 85.22 -32.25
CA ALA A 790 6.52 84.51 -30.97
C ALA A 790 7.71 83.56 -30.81
N ILE A 791 8.22 83.47 -29.58
CA ILE A 791 9.22 82.50 -29.17
C ILE A 791 8.60 81.66 -28.06
N PHE A 792 8.69 80.34 -28.17
CA PHE A 792 8.22 79.43 -27.14
C PHE A 792 9.42 78.75 -26.49
N THR A 793 9.39 78.66 -25.17
CA THR A 793 10.28 77.78 -24.42
C THR A 793 9.59 76.43 -24.30
N LEU A 794 10.08 75.46 -25.07
CA LEU A 794 9.58 74.09 -25.11
C LEU A 794 10.42 73.22 -24.17
N SER A 795 9.75 72.32 -23.47
CA SER A 795 10.40 71.28 -22.69
C SER A 795 10.21 69.95 -23.41
N SER A 796 11.30 69.31 -23.83
CA SER A 796 11.21 67.98 -24.44
C SER A 796 10.98 66.92 -23.37
N PRO A 797 9.97 66.04 -23.53
CA PRO A 797 9.73 64.94 -22.58
C PRO A 797 10.71 63.77 -22.74
N LEU A 798 11.53 63.77 -23.79
CA LEU A 798 12.51 62.72 -24.07
C LEU A 798 13.88 63.13 -23.54
N ARG A 799 14.55 62.22 -22.82
CA ARG A 799 15.87 62.48 -22.20
C ARG A 799 17.04 62.34 -23.17
N GLU A 800 16.91 61.47 -24.18
CA GLU A 800 18.03 61.12 -25.08
C GLU A 800 17.79 61.50 -26.55
N SER A 801 16.53 61.69 -26.96
CA SER A 801 16.15 61.87 -28.37
C SER A 801 15.62 63.28 -28.66
N THR A 802 16.04 63.84 -29.79
CA THR A 802 15.56 65.15 -30.29
C THR A 802 14.26 64.95 -31.07
N ILE A 803 13.23 65.72 -30.73
CA ILE A 803 11.97 65.78 -31.48
C ILE A 803 12.10 66.89 -32.52
N TYR A 804 11.63 66.67 -33.75
CA TYR A 804 11.54 67.72 -34.76
C TYR A 804 10.07 68.10 -34.96
N ILE A 805 9.77 69.39 -34.90
CA ILE A 805 8.47 69.91 -35.31
C ILE A 805 8.58 70.25 -36.80
N THR A 806 7.89 69.51 -37.67
CA THR A 806 7.95 69.66 -39.13
C THR A 806 6.88 70.59 -39.70
N HIS A 807 5.76 70.70 -38.99
CA HIS A 807 4.63 71.55 -39.36
C HIS A 807 4.01 72.13 -38.10
N LEU A 808 3.63 73.40 -38.12
CA LEU A 808 2.95 74.05 -37.01
C LEU A 808 1.88 75.00 -37.54
N ASN A 809 0.62 74.69 -37.27
CA ASN A 809 -0.51 75.58 -37.51
C ASN A 809 -1.25 75.78 -36.18
N ALA A 810 -0.96 76.88 -35.49
CA ALA A 810 -1.42 77.16 -34.15
C ALA A 810 -2.25 78.45 -34.10
N THR A 811 -3.29 78.45 -33.29
CA THR A 811 -4.14 79.62 -33.01
C THR A 811 -4.19 79.85 -31.52
N ALA A 812 -3.80 81.05 -31.09
CA ALA A 812 -3.93 81.52 -29.72
C ALA A 812 -5.31 82.17 -29.52
N ARG A 813 -5.94 81.91 -28.37
CA ARG A 813 -7.27 82.39 -28.00
C ARG A 813 -7.29 83.00 -26.60
N TYR A 814 -7.93 84.16 -26.46
CA TYR A 814 -8.19 84.82 -25.19
C TYR A 814 -9.71 84.82 -24.92
N HIS A 815 -10.16 84.21 -23.83
CA HIS A 815 -11.60 84.01 -23.52
C HIS A 815 -12.44 83.44 -24.68
N GLY A 816 -11.84 82.62 -25.55
CA GLY A 816 -12.52 82.01 -26.71
C GLY A 816 -12.32 82.74 -28.03
N GLU A 817 -11.90 84.01 -27.99
CA GLU A 817 -11.67 84.85 -29.18
C GLU A 817 -10.23 84.70 -29.72
N PRO A 818 -10.03 84.65 -31.05
CA PRO A 818 -8.70 84.50 -31.65
C PRO A 818 -7.85 85.76 -31.44
N ALA A 819 -6.66 85.57 -30.88
CA ALA A 819 -5.72 86.64 -30.58
C ALA A 819 -4.56 86.70 -31.60
N GLY A 820 -4.13 85.55 -32.13
CA GLY A 820 -3.12 85.47 -33.17
C GLY A 820 -2.96 84.05 -33.72
N ARG A 821 -2.42 83.93 -34.93
CA ARG A 821 -2.22 82.66 -35.64
C ARG A 821 -0.76 82.51 -36.06
N ILE A 822 -0.22 81.32 -35.90
CA ILE A 822 1.14 80.94 -36.32
C ILE A 822 0.99 79.84 -37.35
N VAL A 823 1.57 80.04 -38.53
CA VAL A 823 1.72 79.01 -39.55
C VAL A 823 3.20 78.93 -39.91
N HIS A 824 3.79 77.76 -39.67
CA HIS A 824 5.22 77.52 -39.91
C HIS A 824 5.42 76.12 -40.51
N GLU A 825 6.07 76.08 -41.67
CA GLU A 825 6.28 74.85 -42.47
C GLU A 825 7.75 74.39 -42.46
N LEU A 826 8.65 75.15 -41.83
CA LEU A 826 10.07 74.79 -41.75
C LEU A 826 10.33 73.95 -40.49
N PRO A 827 11.09 72.85 -40.61
CA PRO A 827 11.35 71.99 -39.47
C PRO A 827 12.33 72.65 -38.48
N PHE A 828 12.06 72.52 -37.19
CA PHE A 828 12.99 72.93 -36.14
C PHE A 828 13.13 71.85 -35.05
N ALA A 829 14.29 71.81 -34.42
CA ALA A 829 14.65 70.79 -33.43
C ALA A 829 14.23 71.21 -32.01
N VAL A 830 13.72 70.24 -31.25
CA VAL A 830 13.40 70.32 -29.83
C VAL A 830 14.28 69.28 -29.13
N PRO A 831 15.54 69.63 -28.79
CA PRO A 831 16.45 68.73 -28.10
C PRO A 831 15.95 68.38 -26.68
N PRO A 832 16.47 67.31 -26.07
CA PRO A 832 16.20 66.99 -24.67
C PRO A 832 16.38 68.18 -23.72
N GLY A 833 15.48 68.32 -22.74
CA GLY A 833 15.47 69.45 -21.79
C GLY A 833 14.75 70.69 -22.31
N LEU A 834 15.18 71.86 -21.84
CA LEU A 834 14.58 73.15 -22.23
C LEU A 834 15.23 73.69 -23.51
N SER A 835 14.40 74.00 -24.50
CA SER A 835 14.82 74.60 -25.77
C SER A 835 13.91 75.75 -26.15
N GLN A 836 14.45 76.71 -26.90
CA GLN A 836 13.67 77.80 -27.46
C GLN A 836 13.38 77.55 -28.93
N THR A 837 12.16 77.84 -29.36
CA THR A 837 11.82 77.81 -30.78
C THR A 837 12.57 78.92 -31.52
N PRO A 838 12.73 78.80 -32.86
CA PRO A 838 13.01 79.96 -33.68
C PRO A 838 11.93 81.04 -33.48
N ARG A 839 12.21 82.28 -33.92
CA ARG A 839 11.19 83.32 -33.98
C ARG A 839 10.12 82.93 -34.99
N LEU A 840 8.95 82.54 -34.48
CA LEU A 840 7.82 82.10 -35.30
C LEU A 840 7.00 83.34 -35.70
N PRO A 841 6.69 83.54 -36.99
CA PRO A 841 5.85 84.64 -37.42
C PRO A 841 4.43 84.49 -36.88
N VAL A 842 3.85 85.58 -36.38
CA VAL A 842 2.49 85.65 -35.84
C VAL A 842 1.67 86.58 -36.71
N ASP A 843 0.56 86.06 -37.23
CA ASP A 843 -0.50 86.83 -37.85
C ASP A 843 -1.48 87.28 -36.75
N TRP A 844 -1.46 88.57 -36.43
CA TRP A 844 -2.32 89.13 -35.39
C TRP A 844 -3.72 89.37 -35.92
N SER A 845 -4.75 88.99 -35.16
CA SER A 845 -6.14 89.31 -35.48
C SER A 845 -6.45 90.78 -35.15
N LEU A 846 -5.98 91.71 -36.00
CA LEU A 846 -6.13 93.15 -35.79
C LEU A 846 -7.61 93.53 -35.62
N GLY A 847 -7.92 94.25 -34.54
CA GLY A 847 -9.29 94.65 -34.17
C GLY A 847 -10.08 93.59 -33.38
N SER A 848 -9.48 92.45 -33.04
CA SER A 848 -10.12 91.46 -32.16
C SER A 848 -9.93 91.80 -30.68
N VAL A 849 -10.89 91.35 -29.85
CA VAL A 849 -10.81 91.41 -28.38
C VAL A 849 -9.54 90.73 -27.86
N GLY A 850 -9.07 89.68 -28.56
CA GLY A 850 -7.84 88.98 -28.23
C GLY A 850 -6.57 89.79 -28.48
N TYR A 851 -6.48 90.51 -29.61
CA TYR A 851 -5.34 91.38 -29.90
C TYR A 851 -5.28 92.59 -28.97
N ASP A 852 -6.43 93.20 -28.66
CA ASP A 852 -6.52 94.31 -27.70
C ASP A 852 -6.07 93.89 -26.29
N ALA A 853 -6.38 92.66 -25.87
CA ALA A 853 -5.90 92.10 -24.61
C ALA A 853 -4.38 91.90 -24.60
N ILE A 854 -3.80 91.44 -25.70
CA ILE A 854 -2.33 91.32 -25.84
C ILE A 854 -1.68 92.71 -25.79
N ARG A 855 -2.20 93.69 -26.52
CA ARG A 855 -1.69 95.07 -26.50
C ARG A 855 -1.78 95.71 -25.11
N LYS A 856 -2.88 95.49 -24.38
CA LYS A 856 -3.05 95.99 -22.99
C LYS A 856 -2.13 95.30 -21.99
N ALA A 857 -1.68 94.08 -22.29
CA ALA A 857 -0.73 93.33 -21.49
C ALA A 857 0.74 93.62 -21.82
N LEU A 858 1.03 94.64 -22.66
CA LEU A 858 2.40 95.04 -23.01
C LEU A 858 3.24 95.35 -21.77
N GLY A 859 4.39 94.69 -21.64
CA GLY A 859 5.25 94.76 -20.45
C GLY A 859 4.82 93.83 -19.30
N GLY A 860 3.77 93.04 -19.48
CA GLY A 860 3.24 92.07 -18.52
C GLY A 860 3.08 90.67 -19.09
N GLN A 861 2.24 89.85 -18.44
CA GLN A 861 1.95 88.47 -18.82
C GLN A 861 0.45 88.26 -19.01
N LEU A 862 0.06 87.54 -20.07
CA LEU A 862 -1.32 87.20 -20.40
C LEU A 862 -1.48 85.69 -20.47
N LYS A 863 -2.58 85.14 -19.94
CA LYS A 863 -2.90 83.71 -20.09
C LYS A 863 -3.72 83.48 -21.35
N LEU A 864 -3.20 82.65 -22.25
CA LEU A 864 -3.83 82.32 -23.53
C LEU A 864 -4.09 80.81 -23.64
N ASN A 865 -5.16 80.45 -24.32
CA ASN A 865 -5.40 79.07 -24.75
C ASN A 865 -4.81 78.89 -26.15
N ALA A 866 -4.29 77.71 -26.46
CA ALA A 866 -3.72 77.40 -27.77
C ALA A 866 -4.38 76.15 -28.35
N THR A 867 -4.73 76.22 -29.62
CA THR A 867 -5.13 75.05 -30.42
C THR A 867 -4.17 74.95 -31.60
N ALA A 868 -3.52 73.80 -31.79
CA ALA A 868 -2.54 73.62 -32.85
C ALA A 868 -2.67 72.29 -33.56
N THR A 869 -2.32 72.26 -34.85
CA THR A 869 -1.97 71.04 -35.58
C THR A 869 -0.47 71.03 -35.77
N VAL A 870 0.19 69.98 -35.29
CA VAL A 870 1.65 69.89 -35.21
C VAL A 870 2.11 68.63 -35.93
N GLY A 871 3.00 68.77 -36.91
CA GLY A 871 3.77 67.67 -37.47
C GLY A 871 4.95 67.36 -36.56
N ILE A 872 5.04 66.12 -36.08
CA ILE A 872 6.08 65.65 -35.17
C ILE A 872 6.87 64.56 -35.87
N LYS A 873 8.19 64.73 -35.90
CA LYS A 873 9.13 63.76 -36.45
C LYS A 873 10.13 63.32 -35.38
N LEU A 874 10.27 62.01 -35.24
CA LEU A 874 11.21 61.35 -34.34
C LEU A 874 12.01 60.32 -35.15
N GLY A 875 13.26 60.63 -35.46
CA GLY A 875 14.06 59.82 -36.38
C GLY A 875 13.40 59.69 -37.76
N ARG A 876 12.99 58.48 -38.13
CA ARG A 876 12.27 58.20 -39.39
C ARG A 876 10.74 58.22 -39.26
N TRP A 877 10.23 58.24 -38.03
CA TRP A 877 8.80 58.27 -37.76
C TRP A 877 8.28 59.70 -37.85
N GLU A 878 7.17 59.92 -38.55
CA GLU A 878 6.53 61.24 -38.68
C GLU A 878 5.01 61.12 -38.67
N GLU A 879 4.35 61.93 -37.84
CA GLU A 879 2.89 61.98 -37.74
C GLU A 879 2.39 63.41 -37.50
N ARG A 880 1.12 63.66 -37.85
CA ARG A 880 0.45 64.94 -37.57
C ARG A 880 -0.58 64.78 -36.46
N VAL A 881 -0.35 65.47 -35.35
CA VAL A 881 -1.20 65.44 -34.16
C VAL A 881 -1.87 66.78 -33.93
N TRP A 882 -2.99 66.77 -33.21
CA TRP A 882 -3.62 68.00 -32.74
C TRP A 882 -3.25 68.23 -31.26
N PHE A 883 -3.20 69.50 -30.85
CA PHE A 883 -2.84 69.92 -29.50
C PHE A 883 -3.81 70.97 -28.99
N VAL A 884 -4.23 70.83 -27.74
CA VAL A 884 -5.06 71.82 -27.03
C VAL A 884 -4.42 72.12 -25.68
N GLY A 885 -3.95 73.35 -25.50
CA GLY A 885 -3.35 73.84 -24.27
C GLY A 885 -4.18 74.97 -23.64
N GLY A 886 -4.37 74.94 -22.32
CA GLY A 886 -5.13 75.95 -21.58
C GLY A 886 -4.25 76.81 -20.66
N GLY A 887 -4.49 78.12 -20.65
CA GLY A 887 -3.88 79.06 -19.71
C GLY A 887 -2.35 79.10 -19.75
N ILE A 888 -1.77 79.10 -20.96
CA ILE A 888 -0.33 79.25 -21.21
C ILE A 888 0.04 80.71 -20.93
N GLY A 889 1.03 80.95 -20.05
CA GLY A 889 1.51 82.29 -19.75
C GLY A 889 2.35 82.84 -20.91
N ALA A 890 1.88 83.93 -21.51
CA ALA A 890 2.54 84.63 -22.60
C ALA A 890 3.05 86.00 -22.12
N HIS A 891 4.36 86.22 -22.13
CA HIS A 891 4.96 87.53 -21.88
C HIS A 891 4.85 88.39 -23.13
N VAL A 892 4.34 89.61 -22.98
CA VAL A 892 4.16 90.51 -24.11
C VAL A 892 5.24 91.58 -24.07
N ARG A 893 6.10 91.57 -25.09
CA ARG A 893 7.21 92.51 -25.29
C ARG A 893 7.00 93.32 -26.56
N LEU A 894 7.71 94.44 -26.64
CA LEU A 894 7.80 95.23 -27.87
C LEU A 894 8.46 94.39 -28.98
#